data_AF-A0A2V7RHK0-F1
#
_entry.id   AF-A0A2V7RHK0-F1
#
_cell.length_a   1.000
_cell.length_b   1.000
_cell.length_c   1.000
_cell.angle_alpha   90.00
_cell.angle_beta   90.00
_cell.angle_gamma   90.00
#
_symmetry.space_group_name_H-M   'P 1'
#
loop_
_entity.id
_entity.type
_entity.pdbx_description
1 polymer ?
#
loop_
_entity_poly.entity_id
_entity_poly.type
_entity_poly.pdbx_seq_one_letter_code
_entity_poly.pdbx_strand_id
1 'polypeptide(L)'
;MSIRKRGASSRESRPETRPLPPKPSLDYERKQAKALLRRLRAGDHDALARACARHGALPHATVADITLADAQLVIAREYGFASWPLLFQYFRDVERQTSMRRPGSRHDREFYEGSARSLIVQHRNRQPNAGRAFAASVPRLYGLTIDEVFTSPVSEDDARLAVARQNGCASWEMLMQAIASEQARYGDPWLTFVATLGLTRQAINAGDLEGLKSVVAEHPELLRPPVEDRRDLTTLIHVALGAEERAVPGARAITDWLATQSVDVPLALNERFFGKPPLTTANVRFLLDRGADPDWIAPNGVSVLEHALLRYWNGAAVDLIARHATPKRALWIAAGLGRVEEVTRFLDATGKPTAAAYRDRPDFVAAGWPMLSASAPDDTEILAEAFFVAMLNDRVVVLEYLIDRGFPIDYLGWEMPLVSFAAGNQRVRVVECLVRRGANLDLRGRHPDMSARELARSSFEQRPNDPTARRILELCGAGEPDRVIAERDARPAPEPEFAGAVQEALELAADDAVRRAESEVRFDNLVIGVMRASPDAMGMLRLAGVDMECLRANFGTRILLPTDRVARVKLSLDDAAQTTVSRAIDLARQRKSDTVALPQMLSALIDADDGFLRGLLQSCGSSVMKLRDRIDSVLRSAD
;
A
#
# COMPACT_ATOMS: atom_id res chain seq x y z
N MET A 1 21.64 62.62 28.59
CA MET A 1 20.46 62.10 29.33
C MET A 1 19.83 61.01 28.47
N SER A 2 20.13 59.75 28.78
CA SER A 2 19.74 58.56 28.00
C SER A 2 18.45 57.98 28.59
N ILE A 3 17.40 57.83 27.78
CA ILE A 3 16.11 57.27 28.20
C ILE A 3 16.04 55.81 27.77
N ARG A 4 15.81 54.97 28.79
CA ARG A 4 15.82 53.51 28.84
C ARG A 4 14.85 52.85 27.84
N LYS A 5 15.35 51.89 27.04
CA LYS A 5 14.53 50.81 26.47
C LYS A 5 14.33 49.73 27.54
N ARG A 6 13.07 49.50 27.94
CA ARG A 6 12.66 48.36 28.79
C ARG A 6 12.71 47.08 27.97
N GLY A 7 13.13 46.01 28.64
CA GLY A 7 13.44 44.71 28.07
C GLY A 7 12.30 44.01 27.34
N ALA A 8 12.65 43.39 26.22
CA ALA A 8 11.92 42.25 25.70
C ALA A 8 12.31 41.03 26.53
N SER A 9 11.31 40.48 27.23
CA SER A 9 11.37 39.19 27.89
C SER A 9 11.92 38.13 26.93
N SER A 10 13.01 37.49 27.33
CA SER A 10 13.55 36.26 26.76
C SER A 10 12.43 35.24 26.58
N ARG A 11 12.00 35.01 25.33
CA ARG A 11 11.48 33.69 24.96
C ARG A 11 12.62 32.73 25.20
N GLU A 12 12.51 31.85 26.19
CA GLU A 12 13.38 30.69 26.31
C GLU A 12 13.39 29.98 24.96
N SER A 13 14.47 30.18 24.21
CA SER A 13 14.78 29.42 23.01
C SER A 13 14.98 27.98 23.48
N ARG A 14 13.94 27.14 23.35
CA ARG A 14 14.09 25.70 23.49
C ARG A 14 15.30 25.27 22.65
N PRO A 15 16.22 24.47 23.19
CA PRO A 15 17.39 24.03 22.42
C PRO A 15 16.89 23.36 21.14
N GLU A 16 17.43 23.78 19.98
CA GLU A 16 17.02 23.26 18.68
C GLU A 16 17.12 21.73 18.66
N THR A 17 16.09 21.11 18.07
CA THR A 17 16.05 19.66 17.88
C THR A 17 16.87 19.30 16.65
N ARG A 18 17.67 18.25 16.76
CA ARG A 18 18.46 17.70 15.68
C ARG A 18 17.51 17.00 14.70
N PRO A 19 17.52 17.34 13.39
CA PRO A 19 16.70 16.65 12.41
C PRO A 19 17.14 15.19 12.28
N LEU A 20 16.19 14.30 12.01
CA LEU A 20 16.52 12.91 11.69
C LEU A 20 17.34 12.86 10.39
N PRO A 21 18.41 12.05 10.34
CA PRO A 21 19.10 11.83 9.07
C PRO A 21 18.15 11.09 8.11
N PRO A 22 18.28 11.29 6.77
CA PRO A 22 17.42 10.61 5.79
C PRO A 22 17.41 9.09 5.92
N LYS A 23 18.54 8.50 6.36
CA LYS A 23 18.67 7.07 6.67
C LYS A 23 19.02 6.88 8.16
N PRO A 24 18.02 6.81 9.05
CA PRO A 24 18.25 6.58 10.48
C PRO A 24 18.95 5.23 10.73
N SER A 25 20.00 5.24 11.54
CA SER A 25 20.73 4.03 11.94
C SER A 25 20.96 4.01 13.44
N LEU A 26 20.37 3.01 14.10
CA LEU A 26 20.50 2.87 15.55
C LEU A 26 21.94 2.57 16.00
N ASP A 27 22.67 1.79 15.21
CA ASP A 27 24.07 1.45 15.53
C ASP A 27 24.99 2.67 15.44
N TYR A 28 24.69 3.60 14.53
CA TYR A 28 25.36 4.89 14.49
C TYR A 28 25.10 5.69 15.77
N GLU A 29 23.84 5.79 16.23
CA GLU A 29 23.51 6.53 17.46
C GLU A 29 24.09 5.88 18.72
N ARG A 30 24.17 4.54 18.78
CA ARG A 30 24.88 3.82 19.86
C ARG A 30 26.36 4.19 19.92
N LYS A 31 27.02 4.34 18.76
CA LYS A 31 28.42 4.78 18.68
C LYS A 31 28.54 6.25 19.11
N GLN A 32 27.61 7.11 18.70
CA GLN A 32 27.56 8.52 19.11
C GLN A 32 27.41 8.67 20.63
N ALA A 33 26.53 7.91 21.27
CA ALA A 33 26.37 7.94 22.73
C ALA A 33 27.67 7.52 23.46
N LYS A 34 28.37 6.49 22.97
CA LYS A 34 29.68 6.08 23.52
C LYS A 34 30.76 7.16 23.31
N ALA A 35 30.77 7.82 22.16
CA ALA A 35 31.70 8.91 21.88
C ALA A 35 31.43 10.13 22.76
N LEU A 36 30.16 10.49 22.95
CA LEU A 36 29.73 11.58 23.84
C LEU A 36 30.15 11.30 25.29
N LEU A 37 29.94 10.08 25.79
CA LEU A 37 30.40 9.68 27.12
C LEU A 37 31.91 9.87 27.30
N ARG A 38 32.72 9.51 26.29
CA ARG A 38 34.18 9.70 26.34
C ARG A 38 34.55 11.18 26.42
N ARG A 39 33.89 12.05 25.65
CA ARG A 39 34.12 13.51 25.68
C ARG A 39 33.69 14.13 27.00
N LEU A 40 32.53 13.75 27.54
CA LEU A 40 32.07 14.18 28.86
C LEU A 40 33.06 13.78 29.96
N ARG A 41 33.60 12.56 29.89
CA ARG A 41 34.62 12.06 30.82
C ARG A 41 35.98 12.76 30.68
N ALA A 42 36.26 13.34 29.52
CA ALA A 42 37.46 14.13 29.27
C ALA A 42 37.32 15.60 29.70
N GLY A 43 36.15 16.01 30.23
CA GLY A 43 35.89 17.41 30.61
C GLY A 43 35.74 18.36 29.41
N ASP A 44 35.37 17.83 28.24
CA ASP A 44 35.16 18.63 27.02
C ASP A 44 34.03 19.65 27.24
N HIS A 45 34.36 20.93 27.15
CA HIS A 45 33.43 22.03 27.43
C HIS A 45 32.20 22.03 26.52
N ASP A 46 32.36 21.71 25.23
CA ASP A 46 31.23 21.67 24.29
C ASP A 46 30.31 20.49 24.58
N ALA A 47 30.88 19.33 24.92
CA ALA A 47 30.10 18.15 25.31
C ALA A 47 29.31 18.42 26.60
N LEU A 48 29.93 19.07 27.59
CA LEU A 48 29.26 19.46 28.84
C LEU A 48 28.14 20.47 28.59
N ALA A 49 28.37 21.52 27.80
CA ALA A 49 27.34 22.49 27.44
C ALA A 49 26.14 21.83 26.74
N ARG A 50 26.43 20.94 25.77
CA ARG A 50 25.43 20.15 25.04
C ARG A 50 24.59 19.28 25.97
N ALA A 51 25.22 18.64 26.94
CA ALA A 51 24.58 17.74 27.89
C ALA A 51 23.77 18.50 28.96
N CYS A 52 24.31 19.57 29.53
CA CYS A 52 23.62 20.43 30.50
C CYS A 52 22.35 21.06 29.92
N ALA A 53 22.37 21.46 28.65
CA ALA A 53 21.20 22.02 27.97
C ALA A 53 20.01 21.03 27.84
N ARG A 54 20.27 19.72 27.97
CA ARG A 54 19.27 18.66 27.69
C ARG A 54 19.13 17.66 28.83
N HIS A 55 19.91 17.75 29.90
CA HIS A 55 19.86 16.83 31.01
C HIS A 55 20.03 17.56 32.34
N GLY A 56 18.90 17.94 32.96
CA GLY A 56 18.89 18.79 34.16
C GLY A 56 19.66 18.25 35.37
N ALA A 57 19.96 16.95 35.44
CA ALA A 57 20.78 16.37 36.52
C ALA A 57 22.30 16.40 36.26
N LEU A 58 22.75 16.59 35.01
CA LEU A 58 24.19 16.59 34.68
C LEU A 58 24.98 17.80 35.21
N PRO A 59 24.41 19.02 35.34
CA PRO A 59 25.10 20.16 35.96
C PRO A 59 25.60 19.92 37.39
N HIS A 60 25.08 18.91 38.09
CA HIS A 60 25.42 18.58 39.48
C HIS A 60 26.21 17.28 39.63
N ALA A 61 26.45 16.55 38.53
CA ALA A 61 27.17 15.28 38.53
C ALA A 61 28.69 15.52 38.45
N THR A 62 29.49 14.72 39.15
CA THR A 62 30.93 14.70 38.89
C THR A 62 31.21 13.93 37.60
N VAL A 63 32.37 14.17 36.99
CA VAL A 63 32.79 13.48 35.76
C VAL A 63 32.78 11.94 35.91
N ALA A 64 33.03 11.44 37.12
CA ALA A 64 33.00 10.02 37.46
C ALA A 64 31.58 9.43 37.49
N ASP A 65 30.57 10.27 37.80
CA ASP A 65 29.17 9.86 37.93
C ASP A 65 28.45 9.79 36.57
N ILE A 66 29.04 10.34 35.51
CA ILE A 66 28.44 10.35 34.16
C ILE A 66 28.48 8.92 33.56
N THR A 67 27.29 8.42 33.26
CA THR A 67 27.05 7.08 32.73
C THR A 67 26.74 7.07 31.24
N LEU A 68 26.74 5.89 30.63
CA LEU A 68 26.28 5.73 29.25
C LEU A 68 24.79 6.07 29.10
N ALA A 69 23.98 5.82 30.13
CA ALA A 69 22.56 6.14 30.11
C ALA A 69 22.34 7.67 30.03
N ASP A 70 23.17 8.47 30.70
CA ASP A 70 23.12 9.93 30.60
C ASP A 70 23.44 10.39 29.18
N ALA A 71 24.51 9.85 28.57
CA ALA A 71 24.88 10.17 27.20
C ALA A 71 23.80 9.73 26.20
N GLN A 72 23.19 8.56 26.40
CA GLN A 72 22.06 8.08 25.59
C GLN A 72 20.83 8.98 25.72
N LEU A 73 20.52 9.46 26.93
CA LEU A 73 19.40 10.37 27.16
C LEU A 73 19.63 11.74 26.51
N VAL A 74 20.87 12.26 26.53
CA VAL A 74 21.23 13.49 25.81
C VAL A 74 20.97 13.32 24.31
N ILE A 75 21.45 12.23 23.70
CA ILE A 75 21.19 11.93 22.28
C ILE A 75 19.68 11.80 21.99
N ALA A 76 18.93 11.09 22.83
CA ALA A 76 17.50 10.94 22.65
C ALA A 76 16.76 12.29 22.65
N ARG A 77 17.10 13.16 23.62
CA ARG A 77 16.50 14.49 23.74
C ARG A 77 16.92 15.47 22.66
N GLU A 78 18.07 15.28 22.02
CA GLU A 78 18.43 16.05 20.83
C GLU A 78 17.47 15.81 19.68
N TYR A 79 17.04 14.56 19.49
CA TYR A 79 16.01 14.23 18.51
C TYR A 79 14.59 14.53 19.00
N GLY A 80 14.43 14.98 20.24
CA GLY A 80 13.13 15.29 20.84
C GLY A 80 12.45 14.11 21.56
N PHE A 81 13.07 12.93 21.64
CA PHE A 81 12.51 11.80 22.39
C PHE A 81 12.65 12.03 23.90
N ALA A 82 11.64 11.59 24.66
CA ALA A 82 11.67 11.67 26.12
C ALA A 82 12.68 10.70 26.76
N SER A 83 13.02 9.60 26.06
CA SER A 83 13.91 8.56 26.57
C SER A 83 14.63 7.81 25.45
N TRP A 84 15.75 7.17 25.79
CA TRP A 84 16.48 6.30 24.85
C TRP A 84 15.68 5.07 24.37
N PRO A 85 14.90 4.36 25.22
CA PRO A 85 14.03 3.29 24.75
C PRO A 85 13.03 3.71 23.67
N LEU A 86 12.48 4.93 23.75
CA LEU A 86 11.59 5.47 22.71
C LEU A 86 12.34 5.71 21.39
N LEU A 87 13.54 6.30 21.44
CA LEU A 87 14.39 6.44 20.26
C LEU A 87 14.70 5.05 19.65
N PHE A 88 15.07 4.09 20.49
CA PHE A 88 15.38 2.73 20.05
C PHE A 88 14.19 2.09 19.32
N GLN A 89 12.99 2.17 19.90
CA GLN A 89 11.78 1.63 19.29
C GLN A 89 11.44 2.34 17.97
N TYR A 90 11.50 3.68 17.96
CA TYR A 90 11.26 4.46 16.75
C TYR A 90 12.16 4.03 15.59
N PHE A 91 13.47 3.86 15.82
CA PHE A 91 14.41 3.47 14.78
C PHE A 91 14.15 2.03 14.28
N ARG A 92 13.72 1.12 15.16
CA ARG A 92 13.30 -0.22 14.75
C ARG A 92 12.05 -0.17 13.88
N ASP A 93 11.04 0.60 14.26
CA ASP A 93 9.82 0.76 13.47
C ASP A 93 10.15 1.36 12.08
N VAL A 94 11.10 2.29 12.00
CA VAL A 94 11.59 2.85 10.72
C VAL A 94 12.18 1.77 9.82
N GLU A 95 13.10 0.97 10.35
CA GLU A 95 13.76 -0.10 9.61
C GLU A 95 12.77 -1.15 9.09
N ARG A 96 11.81 -1.54 9.93
CA ARG A 96 10.77 -2.51 9.55
C ARG A 96 9.87 -1.95 8.45
N GLN A 97 9.34 -0.74 8.61
CA GLN A 97 8.35 -0.19 7.68
C GLN A 97 8.95 0.18 6.31
N THR A 98 10.23 0.55 6.25
CA THR A 98 10.93 0.87 4.98
C THR A 98 11.28 -0.34 4.13
N SER A 99 11.22 -1.53 4.72
CA SER A 99 11.61 -2.77 4.05
C SER A 99 10.50 -3.38 3.18
N MET A 100 9.21 -2.99 3.33
CA MET A 100 8.09 -3.55 2.55
C MET A 100 7.44 -2.61 1.53
N ARG A 101 7.26 -1.31 1.83
CA ARG A 101 6.31 -0.48 1.08
C ARG A 101 7.00 0.45 0.07
N ARG A 102 6.59 0.40 -1.20
CA ARG A 102 6.85 1.47 -2.18
C ARG A 102 5.73 2.51 -2.15
N PRO A 103 6.04 3.78 -2.40
CA PRO A 103 5.03 4.77 -2.80
C PRO A 103 4.34 4.30 -4.09
N GLY A 104 3.04 4.52 -4.21
CA GLY A 104 2.32 4.13 -5.42
C GLY A 104 2.82 4.91 -6.64
N SER A 105 3.08 4.22 -7.75
CA SER A 105 3.61 4.78 -9.01
C SER A 105 2.74 5.87 -9.67
N ARG A 106 1.48 6.01 -9.23
CA ARG A 106 0.50 6.95 -9.78
C ARG A 106 0.46 8.31 -9.07
N HIS A 107 1.19 8.49 -7.97
CA HIS A 107 1.15 9.72 -7.17
C HIS A 107 2.40 10.57 -7.37
N ASP A 108 2.21 11.85 -7.64
CA ASP A 108 3.28 12.83 -7.79
C ASP A 108 3.52 13.61 -6.50
N ARG A 109 4.43 14.58 -6.55
CA ARG A 109 4.74 15.44 -5.41
C ARG A 109 3.51 16.20 -4.91
N GLU A 110 2.68 16.75 -5.78
CA GLU A 110 1.55 17.59 -5.39
C GLU A 110 0.49 16.78 -4.63
N PHE A 111 0.27 15.53 -5.03
CA PHE A 111 -0.59 14.60 -4.28
C PHE A 111 -0.13 14.42 -2.83
N TYR A 112 1.18 14.21 -2.60
CA TYR A 112 1.70 14.00 -1.24
C TYR A 112 1.76 15.31 -0.43
N GLU A 113 2.04 16.46 -1.06
CA GLU A 113 1.94 17.77 -0.41
C GLU A 113 0.47 18.05 0.00
N GLY A 114 -0.49 17.71 -0.87
CA GLY A 114 -1.92 17.74 -0.56
C GLY A 114 -2.29 16.84 0.61
N SER A 115 -1.71 15.64 0.69
CA SER A 115 -1.90 14.70 1.80
C SER A 115 -1.34 15.26 3.11
N ALA A 116 -0.17 15.92 3.09
CA ALA A 116 0.41 16.57 4.27
C ALA A 116 -0.47 17.72 4.77
N ARG A 117 -0.99 18.56 3.85
CA ARG A 117 -1.96 19.63 4.19
C ARG A 117 -3.24 19.06 4.79
N SER A 118 -3.77 17.98 4.21
CA SER A 118 -4.96 17.28 4.73
C SER A 118 -4.73 16.76 6.15
N LEU A 119 -3.59 16.13 6.42
CA LEU A 119 -3.26 15.58 7.74
C LEU A 119 -3.25 16.64 8.85
N ILE A 120 -2.80 17.87 8.55
CA ILE A 120 -2.86 19.00 9.48
C ILE A 120 -4.30 19.40 9.78
N VAL A 121 -5.17 19.45 8.75
CA VAL A 121 -6.60 19.75 8.93
C VAL A 121 -7.27 18.67 9.77
N GLN A 122 -6.95 17.40 9.52
CA GLN A 122 -7.47 16.26 10.29
C GLN A 122 -7.05 16.33 11.76
N HIS A 123 -5.79 16.71 12.07
CA HIS A 123 -5.32 16.93 13.44
C HIS A 123 -6.06 18.07 14.15
N ARG A 124 -6.29 19.20 13.46
CA ARG A 124 -7.10 20.31 14.00
C ARG A 124 -8.53 19.88 14.31
N ASN A 125 -9.09 19.02 13.49
CA ASN A 125 -10.42 18.43 13.68
C ASN A 125 -10.42 17.24 14.65
N ARG A 126 -9.28 16.95 15.30
CA ARG A 126 -9.09 15.86 16.26
C ARG A 126 -9.48 14.48 15.72
N GLN A 127 -9.22 14.22 14.45
CA GLN A 127 -9.42 12.90 13.86
C GLN A 127 -8.39 11.91 14.39
N PRO A 128 -8.78 10.77 15.00
CA PRO A 128 -7.88 9.82 15.63
C PRO A 128 -6.72 9.36 14.75
N ASN A 129 -6.95 9.10 13.46
CA ASN A 129 -5.89 8.66 12.55
C ASN A 129 -4.78 9.70 12.35
N ALA A 130 -5.09 11.00 12.40
CA ALA A 130 -4.08 12.04 12.35
C ALA A 130 -3.22 12.05 13.62
N GLY A 131 -3.85 11.91 14.80
CA GLY A 131 -3.14 11.77 16.06
C GLY A 131 -2.18 10.58 16.06
N ARG A 132 -2.65 9.41 15.59
CA ARG A 132 -1.84 8.19 15.43
C ARG A 132 -0.66 8.40 14.47
N ALA A 133 -0.90 9.06 13.33
CA ALA A 133 0.12 9.38 12.34
C ALA A 133 1.29 10.17 12.95
N PHE A 134 0.97 11.23 13.68
CA PHE A 134 1.96 12.06 14.34
C PHE A 134 2.64 11.30 15.50
N ALA A 135 1.89 10.57 16.33
CA ALA A 135 2.42 9.77 17.44
C ALA A 135 3.35 8.63 17.01
N ALA A 136 3.19 8.10 15.80
CA ALA A 136 4.02 7.02 15.27
C ALA A 136 5.24 7.52 14.48
N SER A 137 5.18 8.74 13.95
CA SER A 137 6.13 9.22 12.94
C SER A 137 7.03 10.34 13.41
N VAL A 138 6.61 11.13 14.41
CA VAL A 138 7.27 12.39 14.73
C VAL A 138 8.01 12.27 16.06
N PRO A 139 9.35 12.39 16.10
CA PRO A 139 10.16 12.09 17.27
C PRO A 139 9.69 12.71 18.59
N ARG A 140 9.35 14.00 18.62
CA ARG A 140 8.91 14.69 19.85
C ARG A 140 7.50 14.31 20.30
N LEU A 141 6.71 13.72 19.40
CA LEU A 141 5.35 13.27 19.65
C LEU A 141 5.31 11.74 19.85
N TYR A 142 6.45 11.07 19.66
CA TYR A 142 6.53 9.62 19.68
C TYR A 142 6.36 9.08 21.10
N GLY A 143 5.42 8.15 21.25
CA GLY A 143 5.05 7.58 22.55
C GLY A 143 4.02 8.39 23.34
N LEU A 144 3.58 9.56 22.84
CA LEU A 144 2.48 10.30 23.43
C LEU A 144 1.14 9.63 23.15
N THR A 145 0.16 9.87 24.03
CA THR A 145 -1.24 9.54 23.77
C THR A 145 -1.82 10.41 22.65
N ILE A 146 -2.87 9.93 21.99
CA ILE A 146 -3.54 10.68 20.91
C ILE A 146 -4.03 12.05 21.40
N ASP A 147 -4.55 12.13 22.63
CA ASP A 147 -5.02 13.38 23.23
C ASP A 147 -3.88 14.39 23.46
N GLU A 148 -2.73 13.93 23.97
CA GLU A 148 -1.55 14.78 24.14
C GLU A 148 -1.05 15.30 22.78
N VAL A 149 -1.09 14.47 21.74
CA VAL A 149 -0.73 14.88 20.37
C VAL A 149 -1.66 15.98 19.86
N PHE A 150 -2.97 15.91 20.10
CA PHE A 150 -3.90 16.97 19.69
C PHE A 150 -3.66 18.32 20.39
N THR A 151 -3.07 18.30 21.58
CA THR A 151 -2.67 19.55 22.28
C THR A 151 -1.30 20.07 21.85
N SER A 152 -0.53 19.27 21.10
CA SER A 152 0.80 19.61 20.65
C SER A 152 0.77 20.38 19.32
N PRO A 153 1.61 21.42 19.13
CA PRO A 153 1.71 22.08 17.85
C PRO A 153 2.35 21.15 16.81
N VAL A 154 1.76 21.08 15.61
CA VAL A 154 2.27 20.33 14.45
C VAL A 154 2.65 21.29 13.33
N SER A 155 3.80 21.05 12.71
CA SER A 155 4.31 21.80 11.57
C SER A 155 4.05 21.08 10.25
N GLU A 156 4.32 21.76 9.13
CA GLU A 156 4.25 21.15 7.80
C GLU A 156 5.28 20.04 7.61
N ASP A 157 6.48 20.20 8.16
CA ASP A 157 7.54 19.17 8.08
C ASP A 157 7.19 17.92 8.89
N ASP A 158 6.46 18.07 10.00
CA ASP A 158 5.91 16.93 10.74
C ASP A 158 4.90 16.16 9.89
N ALA A 159 4.05 16.87 9.16
CA ALA A 159 3.05 16.26 8.30
C ALA A 159 3.69 15.56 7.11
N ARG A 160 4.71 16.17 6.49
CA ARG A 160 5.53 15.54 5.44
C ARG A 160 6.22 14.28 5.94
N LEU A 161 6.82 14.33 7.14
CA LEU A 161 7.43 13.16 7.76
C LEU A 161 6.38 12.06 7.99
N ALA A 162 5.24 12.38 8.58
CA ALA A 162 4.17 11.40 8.82
C ALA A 162 3.65 10.77 7.52
N VAL A 163 3.43 11.56 6.47
CA VAL A 163 3.03 11.06 5.14
C VAL A 163 4.12 10.17 4.53
N ALA A 164 5.40 10.54 4.64
CA ALA A 164 6.51 9.71 4.17
C ALA A 164 6.57 8.38 4.91
N ARG A 165 6.46 8.40 6.23
CA ARG A 165 6.48 7.20 7.09
C ARG A 165 5.31 6.26 6.79
N GLN A 166 4.10 6.81 6.62
CA GLN A 166 2.94 6.04 6.18
C GLN A 166 3.15 5.37 4.82
N ASN A 167 3.97 5.94 3.93
CA ASN A 167 4.25 5.38 2.61
C ASN A 167 5.53 4.54 2.56
N GLY A 168 6.07 4.12 3.72
CA GLY A 168 7.26 3.25 3.79
C GLY A 168 8.57 3.97 3.54
N CYS A 169 8.61 5.30 3.63
CA CYS A 169 9.84 6.07 3.48
C CYS A 169 10.30 6.62 4.84
N ALA A 170 11.60 6.58 5.11
CA ALA A 170 12.14 7.08 6.38
C ALA A 170 12.08 8.61 6.48
N SER A 171 12.08 9.31 5.34
CA SER A 171 12.00 10.77 5.26
C SER A 171 11.25 11.23 4.01
N TRP A 172 10.90 12.52 3.98
CA TRP A 172 10.28 13.16 2.83
C TRP A 172 11.19 13.09 1.58
N GLU A 173 12.49 13.31 1.76
CA GLU A 173 13.47 13.22 0.67
C GLU A 173 13.52 11.82 0.07
N MET A 174 13.45 10.77 0.91
CA MET A 174 13.38 9.39 0.42
C MET A 174 12.08 9.10 -0.32
N LEU A 175 10.96 9.67 0.12
CA LEU A 175 9.69 9.57 -0.61
C LEU A 175 9.80 10.23 -1.98
N MET A 176 10.32 11.46 -2.04
CA MET A 176 10.53 12.17 -3.31
C MET A 176 11.48 11.41 -4.25
N GLN A 177 12.58 10.86 -3.71
CA GLN A 177 13.52 10.05 -4.49
C GLN A 177 12.87 8.76 -5.01
N ALA A 178 12.04 8.09 -4.19
CA ALA A 178 11.33 6.90 -4.59
C ALA A 178 10.32 7.18 -5.71
N ILE A 179 9.56 8.28 -5.63
CA ILE A 179 8.64 8.72 -6.69
C ILE A 179 9.40 9.01 -7.98
N ALA A 180 10.50 9.77 -7.91
CA ALA A 180 11.32 10.07 -9.08
C ALA A 180 11.91 8.80 -9.71
N SER A 181 12.33 7.83 -8.89
CA SER A 181 12.83 6.54 -9.38
C SER A 181 11.72 5.69 -10.03
N GLU A 182 10.52 5.66 -9.46
CA GLU A 182 9.35 5.00 -10.04
C GLU A 182 8.98 5.61 -11.39
N GLN A 183 8.92 6.94 -11.46
CA GLN A 183 8.68 7.67 -12.70
C GLN A 183 9.78 7.45 -13.73
N ALA A 184 11.05 7.32 -13.33
CA ALA A 184 12.12 6.96 -14.27
C ALA A 184 11.99 5.52 -14.79
N ARG A 185 11.55 4.58 -13.94
CA ARG A 185 11.38 3.15 -14.30
C ARG A 185 10.15 2.90 -15.19
N TYR A 186 9.04 3.56 -14.90
CA TYR A 186 7.76 3.37 -15.59
C TYR A 186 7.37 4.51 -16.52
N GLY A 187 8.16 5.57 -16.57
CA GLY A 187 7.85 6.77 -17.34
C GLY A 187 8.18 6.63 -18.81
N ASP A 188 9.31 6.04 -19.20
CA ASP A 188 9.58 5.83 -20.63
C ASP A 188 8.68 4.70 -21.15
N PRO A 189 7.71 5.01 -22.03
CA PRO A 189 6.78 4.01 -22.58
C PRO A 189 7.49 2.92 -23.39
N TRP A 190 8.75 3.18 -23.76
CA TRP A 190 9.59 2.34 -24.61
C TRP A 190 10.75 1.67 -23.88
N LEU A 191 10.97 1.93 -22.59
CA LEU A 191 12.10 1.38 -21.85
C LEU A 191 12.12 -0.16 -21.90
N THR A 192 13.30 -0.68 -22.21
CA THR A 192 13.66 -2.07 -22.54
C THR A 192 13.32 -3.09 -21.45
N PHE A 193 13.26 -2.66 -20.19
CA PHE A 193 13.00 -3.52 -19.03
C PHE A 193 11.65 -4.27 -19.13
N VAL A 194 10.62 -3.63 -19.68
CA VAL A 194 9.31 -4.28 -19.89
C VAL A 194 9.39 -5.28 -21.05
N ALA A 195 10.25 -5.04 -22.07
CA ALA A 195 10.38 -5.87 -23.27
C ALA A 195 11.11 -7.18 -22.97
N THR A 196 12.21 -7.09 -22.23
CA THR A 196 12.95 -8.25 -21.73
C THR A 196 12.06 -9.11 -20.82
N LEU A 197 11.31 -8.54 -19.88
CA LEU A 197 10.35 -9.29 -19.05
C LEU A 197 9.22 -9.94 -19.88
N GLY A 198 8.79 -9.31 -20.97
CA GLY A 198 7.79 -9.85 -21.89
C GLY A 198 8.27 -11.13 -22.59
N LEU A 199 9.45 -11.09 -23.22
CA LEU A 199 10.09 -12.25 -23.87
C LEU A 199 10.38 -13.36 -22.86
N THR A 200 10.90 -12.98 -21.69
CA THR A 200 11.16 -13.91 -20.58
C THR A 200 9.88 -14.64 -20.15
N ARG A 201 8.78 -13.90 -19.96
CA ARG A 201 7.49 -14.46 -19.56
C ARG A 201 6.88 -15.32 -20.65
N GLN A 202 7.07 -14.97 -21.91
CA GLN A 202 6.64 -15.78 -23.06
C GLN A 202 7.37 -17.13 -23.08
N ALA A 203 8.71 -17.13 -22.99
CA ALA A 203 9.52 -18.35 -22.95
C ALA A 203 9.12 -19.24 -21.76
N ILE A 204 8.99 -18.67 -20.56
CA ILE A 204 8.56 -19.40 -19.36
C ILE A 204 7.15 -19.99 -19.53
N ASN A 205 6.19 -19.22 -20.02
CA ASN A 205 4.82 -19.70 -20.20
C ASN A 205 4.70 -20.75 -21.30
N ALA A 206 5.61 -20.75 -22.28
CA ALA A 206 5.71 -21.77 -23.31
C ALA A 206 6.50 -23.01 -22.86
N GLY A 207 7.17 -22.96 -21.70
CA GLY A 207 8.08 -24.02 -21.27
C GLY A 207 9.38 -24.08 -22.06
N ASP A 208 9.72 -23.02 -22.78
CA ASP A 208 10.87 -22.95 -23.69
C ASP A 208 12.16 -22.56 -22.93
N LEU A 209 12.84 -23.58 -22.40
CA LEU A 209 14.12 -23.40 -21.70
C LEU A 209 15.22 -22.85 -22.60
N GLU A 210 15.30 -23.28 -23.86
CA GLU A 210 16.37 -22.85 -24.77
C GLU A 210 16.17 -21.40 -25.22
N GLY A 211 14.92 -21.01 -25.53
CA GLY A 211 14.58 -19.61 -25.76
C GLY A 211 14.88 -18.73 -24.55
N LEU A 212 14.59 -19.21 -23.33
CA LEU A 212 14.93 -18.49 -22.11
C LEU A 212 16.45 -18.33 -21.92
N LYS A 213 17.24 -19.37 -22.19
CA LYS A 213 18.70 -19.30 -22.15
C LYS A 213 19.25 -18.26 -23.13
N SER A 214 18.68 -18.17 -24.34
CA SER A 214 19.06 -17.14 -25.32
C SER A 214 18.81 -15.73 -24.77
N VAL A 215 17.62 -15.49 -24.21
CA VAL A 215 17.27 -14.19 -23.62
C VAL A 215 18.21 -13.84 -22.46
N VAL A 216 18.53 -14.79 -21.58
CA VAL A 216 19.46 -14.55 -20.45
C VAL A 216 20.90 -14.37 -20.91
N ALA A 217 21.32 -15.01 -22.00
CA ALA A 217 22.65 -14.78 -22.58
C ALA A 217 22.80 -13.36 -23.13
N GLU A 218 21.74 -12.81 -23.73
CA GLU A 218 21.68 -11.42 -24.20
C GLU A 218 21.51 -10.43 -23.03
N HIS A 219 20.85 -10.85 -21.95
CA HIS A 219 20.50 -10.04 -20.78
C HIS A 219 20.92 -10.70 -19.44
N PRO A 220 22.23 -10.80 -19.16
CA PRO A 220 22.72 -11.47 -17.95
C PRO A 220 22.30 -10.77 -16.64
N GLU A 221 21.92 -9.49 -16.69
CA GLU A 221 21.38 -8.73 -15.56
C GLU A 221 20.08 -9.34 -14.98
N LEU A 222 19.34 -10.14 -15.76
CA LEU A 222 18.12 -10.83 -15.31
C LEU A 222 18.37 -11.83 -14.17
N LEU A 223 19.60 -12.37 -14.10
CA LEU A 223 20.02 -13.29 -13.03
C LEU A 223 20.36 -12.56 -11.72
N ARG A 224 20.55 -11.23 -11.77
CA ARG A 224 20.89 -10.38 -10.62
C ARG A 224 19.95 -9.19 -10.54
N PRO A 225 18.65 -9.44 -10.30
CA PRO A 225 17.66 -8.38 -10.27
C PRO A 225 17.94 -7.41 -9.12
N PRO A 226 17.66 -6.11 -9.30
CA PRO A 226 17.60 -5.14 -8.22
C PRO A 226 16.76 -5.65 -7.03
N VAL A 227 17.10 -5.18 -5.83
CA VAL A 227 16.35 -5.52 -4.60
C VAL A 227 14.87 -5.18 -4.74
N GLU A 228 14.58 -4.12 -5.48
CA GLU A 228 13.23 -3.63 -5.70
C GLU A 228 12.37 -4.63 -6.49
N ASP A 229 12.90 -5.27 -7.54
CA ASP A 229 12.14 -6.23 -8.36
C ASP A 229 11.87 -7.54 -7.60
N ARG A 230 12.79 -7.92 -6.69
CA ARG A 230 12.56 -9.03 -5.78
C ARG A 230 11.39 -8.75 -4.83
N ARG A 231 11.30 -7.54 -4.29
CA ARG A 231 10.17 -7.14 -3.41
C ARG A 231 8.82 -7.23 -4.13
N ASP A 232 8.78 -6.94 -5.43
CA ASP A 232 7.54 -6.99 -6.21
C ASP A 232 7.22 -8.41 -6.74
N LEU A 233 8.10 -9.38 -6.49
CA LEU A 233 8.03 -10.74 -7.01
C LEU A 233 7.93 -10.79 -8.55
N THR A 234 8.59 -9.85 -9.23
CA THR A 234 8.55 -9.73 -10.70
C THR A 234 9.80 -10.29 -11.39
N THR A 235 10.73 -10.85 -10.63
CA THR A 235 11.99 -11.38 -11.16
C THR A 235 11.80 -12.70 -11.90
N LEU A 236 12.82 -13.07 -12.69
CA LEU A 236 12.85 -14.28 -13.51
C LEU A 236 12.44 -15.55 -12.72
N ILE A 237 13.00 -15.75 -11.53
CA ILE A 237 12.69 -16.91 -10.68
C ILE A 237 11.26 -16.88 -10.14
N HIS A 238 10.73 -15.71 -9.77
CA HIS A 238 9.35 -15.60 -9.30
C HIS A 238 8.34 -15.92 -10.40
N VAL A 239 8.60 -15.47 -11.63
CA VAL A 239 7.79 -15.79 -12.81
C VAL A 239 7.85 -17.29 -13.12
N ALA A 240 9.05 -17.90 -13.07
CA ALA A 240 9.23 -19.33 -13.30
C ALA A 240 8.52 -20.20 -12.25
N LEU A 241 8.65 -19.86 -10.95
CA LEU A 241 7.91 -20.52 -9.88
C LEU A 241 6.40 -20.37 -10.05
N GLY A 242 5.92 -19.22 -10.54
CA GLY A 242 4.49 -19.01 -10.83
C GLY A 242 4.00 -19.82 -12.04
N ALA A 243 4.88 -20.24 -12.94
CA ALA A 243 4.57 -21.19 -14.01
C ALA A 243 4.59 -22.64 -13.49
N GLU A 244 5.54 -23.00 -12.62
CA GLU A 244 5.59 -24.32 -11.96
C GLU A 244 4.31 -24.56 -11.14
N GLU A 245 3.89 -23.58 -10.37
CA GLU A 245 2.65 -23.62 -9.57
C GLU A 245 1.39 -23.83 -10.42
N ARG A 246 1.36 -23.25 -11.64
CA ARG A 246 0.28 -23.46 -12.62
C ARG A 246 0.46 -24.74 -13.44
N ALA A 247 1.44 -25.57 -13.10
CA ALA A 247 1.79 -26.80 -13.80
C ALA A 247 2.09 -26.60 -15.31
N VAL A 248 2.73 -25.49 -15.67
CA VAL A 248 3.20 -25.26 -17.05
C VAL A 248 4.26 -26.32 -17.40
N PRO A 249 4.11 -27.05 -18.52
CA PRO A 249 5.12 -28.02 -18.96
C PRO A 249 6.50 -27.37 -19.09
N GLY A 250 7.55 -28.04 -18.63
CA GLY A 250 8.93 -27.53 -18.71
C GLY A 250 9.32 -26.48 -17.66
N ALA A 251 8.36 -25.90 -16.91
CA ALA A 251 8.66 -24.87 -15.91
C ALA A 251 9.61 -25.34 -14.81
N ARG A 252 9.51 -26.62 -14.39
CA ARG A 252 10.43 -27.20 -13.41
C ARG A 252 11.88 -27.20 -13.91
N ALA A 253 12.09 -27.62 -15.16
CA ALA A 253 13.42 -27.60 -15.79
C ALA A 253 13.99 -26.18 -15.86
N ILE A 254 13.15 -25.17 -16.07
CA ILE A 254 13.54 -23.76 -15.99
C ILE A 254 14.01 -23.39 -14.58
N THR A 255 13.24 -23.69 -13.54
CA THR A 255 13.63 -23.36 -12.16
C THR A 255 14.90 -24.09 -11.72
N ASP A 256 15.08 -25.34 -12.15
CA ASP A 256 16.27 -26.13 -11.84
C ASP A 256 17.49 -25.56 -12.58
N TRP A 257 17.34 -25.14 -13.84
CA TRP A 257 18.39 -24.43 -14.56
C TRP A 257 18.76 -23.11 -13.89
N LEU A 258 17.78 -22.29 -13.46
CA LEU A 258 18.06 -21.05 -12.74
C LEU A 258 18.87 -21.28 -11.46
N ALA A 259 18.60 -22.36 -10.73
CA ALA A 259 19.39 -22.73 -9.56
C ALA A 259 20.88 -22.96 -9.93
N THR A 260 21.17 -23.56 -11.09
CA THR A 260 22.55 -23.72 -11.58
C THR A 260 23.24 -22.40 -11.90
N GLN A 261 22.47 -21.33 -12.15
CA GLN A 261 22.96 -19.98 -12.43
C GLN A 261 23.17 -19.14 -11.16
N SER A 262 23.28 -19.80 -9.99
CA SER A 262 23.41 -19.14 -8.67
C SER A 262 22.22 -18.27 -8.28
N VAL A 263 21.03 -18.54 -8.81
CA VAL A 263 19.78 -17.92 -8.36
C VAL A 263 19.29 -18.64 -7.10
N ASP A 264 19.02 -17.89 -6.04
CA ASP A 264 18.57 -18.43 -4.76
C ASP A 264 17.08 -18.80 -4.80
N VAL A 265 16.80 -20.04 -5.21
CA VAL A 265 15.44 -20.59 -5.29
C VAL A 265 14.76 -20.70 -3.91
N PRO A 266 15.42 -21.21 -2.85
CA PRO A 266 14.85 -21.22 -1.51
C PRO A 266 14.41 -19.84 -1.02
N LEU A 267 15.24 -18.81 -1.21
CA LEU A 267 14.86 -17.44 -0.86
C LEU A 267 13.65 -16.97 -1.66
N ALA A 268 13.63 -17.20 -2.98
CA ALA A 268 12.49 -16.82 -3.82
C ALA A 268 11.19 -17.52 -3.38
N LEU A 269 11.25 -18.80 -3.00
CA LEU A 269 10.10 -19.53 -2.44
C LEU A 269 9.57 -18.88 -1.17
N ASN A 270 10.47 -18.47 -0.26
CA ASN A 270 10.08 -17.78 0.98
C ASN A 270 9.47 -16.40 0.70
N GLU A 271 10.06 -15.63 -0.21
CA GLU A 271 9.56 -14.32 -0.64
C GLU A 271 8.13 -14.43 -1.20
N ARG A 272 7.76 -15.54 -1.85
CA ARG A 272 6.41 -15.75 -2.38
C ARG A 272 5.30 -15.88 -1.33
N PHE A 273 5.61 -16.18 -0.06
CA PHE A 273 4.62 -16.06 1.01
C PHE A 273 4.13 -14.61 1.22
N PHE A 274 4.88 -13.63 0.73
CA PHE A 274 4.59 -12.20 0.88
C PHE A 274 3.99 -11.59 -0.41
N GLY A 275 3.59 -12.44 -1.36
CA GLY A 275 3.01 -12.00 -2.62
C GLY A 275 1.63 -11.35 -2.49
N LYS A 276 1.14 -10.80 -3.62
CA LYS A 276 -0.16 -10.12 -3.67
C LYS A 276 -1.29 -11.09 -3.25
N PRO A 277 -2.03 -10.81 -2.16
CA PRO A 277 -3.18 -11.62 -1.76
C PRO A 277 -4.33 -11.60 -2.79
N PRO A 278 -5.28 -12.55 -2.73
CA PRO A 278 -5.36 -13.64 -1.75
C PRO A 278 -4.47 -14.83 -2.14
N LEU A 279 -3.62 -15.27 -1.20
CA LEU A 279 -2.93 -16.56 -1.31
C LEU A 279 -3.90 -17.66 -0.88
N THR A 280 -4.16 -18.58 -1.79
CA THR A 280 -5.03 -19.73 -1.55
C THR A 280 -4.29 -20.83 -0.80
N THR A 281 -5.03 -21.77 -0.21
CA THR A 281 -4.45 -22.96 0.43
C THR A 281 -3.65 -23.82 -0.55
N ALA A 282 -4.00 -23.80 -1.85
CA ALA A 282 -3.23 -24.50 -2.89
C ALA A 282 -1.88 -23.84 -3.12
N ASN A 283 -1.82 -22.50 -3.17
CA ASN A 283 -0.58 -21.74 -3.30
C ASN A 283 0.37 -22.05 -2.13
N VAL A 284 -0.16 -21.99 -0.89
CA VAL A 284 0.61 -22.30 0.32
C VAL A 284 1.13 -23.74 0.30
N ARG A 285 0.29 -24.71 -0.09
CA ARG A 285 0.71 -26.11 -0.19
C ARG A 285 1.84 -26.28 -1.19
N PHE A 286 1.72 -25.68 -2.38
CA PHE A 286 2.79 -25.70 -3.37
C PHE A 286 4.11 -25.17 -2.80
N LEU A 287 4.09 -24.02 -2.10
CA LEU A 287 5.30 -23.45 -1.50
C LEU A 287 5.93 -24.38 -0.47
N LEU A 288 5.14 -24.93 0.46
CA LEU A 288 5.61 -25.86 1.49
C LEU A 288 6.16 -27.15 0.89
N ASP A 289 5.44 -27.76 -0.07
CA ASP A 289 5.87 -28.98 -0.75
C ASP A 289 7.17 -28.74 -1.55
N ARG A 290 7.37 -27.51 -2.04
CA ARG A 290 8.57 -27.09 -2.77
C ARG A 290 9.75 -26.71 -1.85
N GLY A 291 9.56 -26.78 -0.52
CA GLY A 291 10.60 -26.56 0.48
C GLY A 291 10.72 -25.12 0.97
N ALA A 292 9.68 -24.29 0.80
CA ALA A 292 9.63 -22.97 1.43
C ALA A 292 9.61 -23.12 2.95
N ASP A 293 10.38 -22.29 3.65
CA ASP A 293 10.50 -22.28 5.10
C ASP A 293 9.32 -21.52 5.75
N PRO A 294 8.42 -22.20 6.49
CA PRO A 294 7.27 -21.58 7.15
C PRO A 294 7.65 -20.71 8.35
N ASP A 295 8.87 -20.85 8.88
CA ASP A 295 9.42 -20.02 9.97
C ASP A 295 10.29 -18.87 9.45
N TRP A 296 10.37 -18.71 8.13
CA TRP A 296 11.13 -17.63 7.54
C TRP A 296 10.64 -16.25 7.99
N ILE A 297 11.59 -15.36 8.21
CA ILE A 297 11.36 -13.98 8.63
C ILE A 297 11.86 -13.06 7.53
N ALA A 298 10.95 -12.25 6.99
CA ALA A 298 11.30 -11.27 5.98
C ALA A 298 12.27 -10.21 6.54
N PRO A 299 13.03 -9.49 5.69
CA PRO A 299 13.97 -8.46 6.15
C PRO A 299 13.36 -7.37 7.04
N ASN A 300 12.05 -7.16 6.96
CA ASN A 300 11.31 -6.25 7.83
C ASN A 300 10.95 -6.82 9.21
N GLY A 301 11.40 -8.04 9.54
CA GLY A 301 11.15 -8.70 10.82
C GLY A 301 9.78 -9.35 10.98
N VAL A 302 8.94 -9.37 9.94
CA VAL A 302 7.65 -10.06 9.94
C VAL A 302 7.84 -11.49 9.46
N SER A 303 7.41 -12.47 10.25
CA SER A 303 7.41 -13.88 9.86
C SER A 303 6.32 -14.20 8.84
N VAL A 304 6.49 -15.31 8.11
CA VAL A 304 5.47 -15.84 7.19
C VAL A 304 4.09 -15.93 7.85
N LEU A 305 4.03 -16.48 9.07
CA LEU A 305 2.76 -16.63 9.80
C LEU A 305 2.14 -15.28 10.19
N GLU A 306 2.95 -14.34 10.69
CA GLU A 306 2.47 -12.99 11.05
C GLU A 306 1.91 -12.26 9.82
N HIS A 307 2.59 -12.38 8.68
CA HIS A 307 2.09 -11.82 7.43
C HIS A 307 0.79 -12.49 6.98
N ALA A 308 0.72 -13.82 7.00
CA ALA A 308 -0.46 -14.58 6.59
C ALA A 308 -1.70 -14.20 7.42
N LEU A 309 -1.55 -14.10 8.75
CA LEU A 309 -2.61 -13.66 9.68
C LEU A 309 -3.17 -12.28 9.33
N LEU A 310 -2.34 -11.37 8.84
CA LEU A 310 -2.73 -9.99 8.54
C LEU A 310 -3.18 -9.78 7.09
N ARG A 311 -2.72 -10.60 6.13
CA ARG A 311 -2.84 -10.30 4.69
C ARG A 311 -3.55 -11.35 3.85
N TYR A 312 -3.64 -12.60 4.27
CA TYR A 312 -4.25 -13.64 3.42
C TYR A 312 -5.77 -13.63 3.48
N TRP A 313 -6.30 -13.26 4.63
CA TRP A 313 -7.73 -13.31 4.98
C TRP A 313 -8.35 -14.68 4.72
N ASN A 314 -7.55 -15.72 4.95
CA ASN A 314 -7.87 -17.10 4.66
C ASN A 314 -7.37 -17.97 5.83
N GLY A 315 -8.27 -18.22 6.79
CA GLY A 315 -7.95 -18.99 7.99
C GLY A 315 -7.43 -20.40 7.68
N ALA A 316 -7.88 -21.03 6.59
CA ALA A 316 -7.41 -22.36 6.20
C ALA A 316 -5.96 -22.36 5.69
N ALA A 317 -5.56 -21.32 4.94
CA ALA A 317 -4.17 -21.12 4.53
C ALA A 317 -3.27 -20.81 5.74
N VAL A 318 -3.76 -19.99 6.67
CA VAL A 318 -3.07 -19.71 7.93
C VAL A 318 -2.89 -20.99 8.76
N ASP A 319 -3.92 -21.82 8.88
CA ASP A 319 -3.85 -23.10 9.61
C ASP A 319 -2.85 -24.06 8.97
N LEU A 320 -2.71 -24.02 7.64
CA LEU A 320 -1.70 -24.81 6.94
C LEU A 320 -0.29 -24.36 7.30
N ILE A 321 0.00 -23.05 7.27
CA ILE A 321 1.31 -22.52 7.69
C ILE A 321 1.57 -22.84 9.16
N ALA A 322 0.58 -22.60 10.04
CA ALA A 322 0.72 -22.76 11.47
C ALA A 322 0.98 -24.20 11.93
N ARG A 323 0.73 -25.22 11.08
CA ARG A 323 1.11 -26.62 11.35
C ARG A 323 2.61 -26.88 11.17
N HIS A 324 3.29 -26.04 10.39
CA HIS A 324 4.71 -26.18 10.07
C HIS A 324 5.57 -25.05 10.65
N ALA A 325 4.96 -23.96 11.09
CA ALA A 325 5.63 -22.84 11.75
C ALA A 325 5.58 -22.95 13.29
N THR A 326 6.40 -22.14 13.94
CA THR A 326 6.49 -21.96 15.40
C THR A 326 5.93 -20.57 15.78
N PRO A 327 4.64 -20.45 16.13
CA PRO A 327 4.04 -19.15 16.42
C PRO A 327 4.61 -18.52 17.68
N LYS A 328 4.86 -17.20 17.65
CA LYS A 328 5.14 -16.42 18.86
C LYS A 328 3.91 -16.43 19.78
N ARG A 329 4.16 -16.38 21.09
CA ARG A 329 3.11 -16.30 22.10
C ARG A 329 2.61 -14.87 22.23
N ALA A 330 1.67 -14.47 21.38
CA ALA A 330 1.03 -13.17 21.41
C ALA A 330 -0.49 -13.30 21.32
N LEU A 331 -1.22 -12.37 21.97
CA LEU A 331 -2.68 -12.37 22.00
C LEU A 331 -3.29 -12.37 20.59
N TRP A 332 -2.84 -11.48 19.71
CA TRP A 332 -3.39 -11.35 18.35
C TRP A 332 -3.08 -12.57 17.46
N ILE A 333 -1.94 -13.24 17.68
CA ILE A 333 -1.59 -14.49 16.99
C ILE A 333 -2.53 -15.61 17.45
N ALA A 334 -2.70 -15.79 18.77
CA ALA A 334 -3.63 -16.78 19.30
C ALA A 334 -5.07 -16.53 18.81
N ALA A 335 -5.49 -15.27 18.76
CA ALA A 335 -6.79 -14.86 18.26
C ALA A 335 -6.99 -15.20 16.77
N GLY A 336 -6.03 -14.84 15.90
CA GLY A 336 -6.10 -15.17 14.48
C GLY A 336 -5.96 -16.66 14.15
N LEU A 337 -5.32 -17.43 15.02
CA LEU A 337 -5.28 -18.90 14.95
C LEU A 337 -6.54 -19.57 15.52
N GLY A 338 -7.47 -18.81 16.11
CA GLY A 338 -8.70 -19.36 16.67
C GLY A 338 -8.54 -20.09 18.00
N ARG A 339 -7.44 -19.87 18.73
CA ARG A 339 -7.09 -20.64 19.94
C ARG A 339 -7.61 -19.96 21.21
N VAL A 340 -8.90 -20.14 21.51
CA VAL A 340 -9.60 -19.49 22.64
C VAL A 340 -8.90 -19.73 23.99
N GLU A 341 -8.40 -20.94 24.25
CA GLU A 341 -7.69 -21.25 25.49
C GLU A 341 -6.40 -20.45 25.64
N GLU A 342 -5.67 -20.20 24.54
CA GLU A 342 -4.48 -19.35 24.55
C GLU A 342 -4.85 -17.88 24.73
N VAL A 343 -5.89 -17.40 24.04
CA VAL A 343 -6.44 -16.04 24.23
C VAL A 343 -6.81 -15.81 25.69
N THR A 344 -7.41 -16.79 26.35
CA THR A 344 -7.82 -16.70 27.76
C THR A 344 -6.65 -16.39 28.69
N ARG A 345 -5.44 -16.90 28.40
CA ARG A 345 -4.25 -16.66 29.25
C ARG A 345 -3.74 -15.22 29.21
N PHE A 346 -4.17 -14.45 28.20
CA PHE A 346 -3.82 -13.04 28.08
C PHE A 346 -4.84 -12.12 28.75
N LEU A 347 -5.96 -12.64 29.25
CA LEU A 347 -7.01 -11.86 29.90
C LEU A 347 -7.13 -12.24 31.37
N ASP A 348 -7.49 -11.26 32.20
CA ASP A 348 -7.87 -11.53 33.59
C ASP A 348 -9.32 -12.07 33.69
N ALA A 349 -9.76 -12.33 34.93
CA ALA A 349 -11.12 -12.85 35.19
C ALA A 349 -12.24 -11.90 34.74
N THR A 350 -11.94 -10.60 34.62
CA THR A 350 -12.89 -9.57 34.18
C THR A 350 -12.86 -9.31 32.67
N GLY A 351 -11.94 -9.97 31.94
CA GLY A 351 -11.75 -9.80 30.50
C GLY A 351 -10.73 -8.73 30.12
N LYS A 352 -10.07 -8.09 31.09
CA LYS A 352 -9.05 -7.07 30.80
C LYS A 352 -7.73 -7.70 30.35
N PRO A 353 -6.99 -7.07 29.42
CA PRO A 353 -5.68 -7.54 29.00
C PRO A 353 -4.67 -7.53 30.16
N THR A 354 -3.96 -8.64 30.31
CA THR A 354 -2.80 -8.75 31.21
C THR A 354 -1.59 -8.03 30.62
N ALA A 355 -0.56 -7.78 31.45
CA ALA A 355 0.70 -7.19 30.97
C ALA A 355 1.38 -7.98 29.83
N ALA A 356 1.11 -9.28 29.68
CA ALA A 356 1.61 -10.09 28.58
C ALA A 356 0.99 -9.71 27.23
N ALA A 357 -0.26 -9.22 27.21
CA ALA A 357 -0.97 -8.86 25.99
C ALA A 357 -0.36 -7.64 25.28
N TYR A 358 0.36 -6.77 26.00
CA TYR A 358 0.95 -5.54 25.46
C TYR A 358 2.33 -5.73 24.80
N ARG A 359 2.99 -6.88 24.99
CA ARG A 359 4.42 -7.03 24.65
C ARG A 359 4.68 -7.18 23.15
N ASP A 360 3.94 -8.08 22.49
CA ASP A 360 4.15 -8.46 21.09
C ASP A 360 2.92 -8.09 20.26
N ARG A 361 2.70 -6.79 20.06
CA ARG A 361 1.58 -6.25 19.29
C ARG A 361 1.79 -6.40 17.77
N PRO A 362 0.71 -6.46 16.97
CA PRO A 362 0.83 -6.53 15.51
C PRO A 362 1.40 -5.23 14.94
N ASP A 363 2.29 -5.33 13.97
CA ASP A 363 2.77 -4.19 13.18
C ASP A 363 2.04 -4.15 11.84
N PHE A 364 0.85 -3.53 11.85
CA PHE A 364 0.00 -3.42 10.67
C PHE A 364 0.72 -2.73 9.51
N VAL A 365 1.50 -1.69 9.78
CA VAL A 365 2.23 -0.94 8.74
C VAL A 365 3.32 -1.80 8.11
N ALA A 366 4.13 -2.49 8.92
CA ALA A 366 5.13 -3.41 8.39
C ALA A 366 4.48 -4.56 7.61
N ALA A 367 3.23 -4.95 7.92
CA ALA A 367 2.47 -5.92 7.14
C ALA A 367 1.77 -5.32 5.90
N GLY A 368 1.89 -4.01 5.65
CA GLY A 368 1.34 -3.33 4.46
C GLY A 368 -0.05 -2.72 4.63
N TRP A 369 -0.57 -2.62 5.85
CA TRP A 369 -1.80 -1.90 6.16
C TRP A 369 -1.53 -0.43 6.48
N PRO A 370 -2.41 0.51 6.08
CA PRO A 370 -2.28 1.92 6.46
C PRO A 370 -2.72 2.20 7.92
N MET A 371 -3.24 1.19 8.63
CA MET A 371 -3.72 1.31 10.01
C MET A 371 -2.53 1.47 10.96
N LEU A 372 -2.59 2.49 11.82
CA LEU A 372 -1.56 2.76 12.82
C LEU A 372 -2.06 2.41 14.21
N SER A 373 -1.41 1.43 14.83
CA SER A 373 -1.57 1.15 16.25
C SER A 373 -1.18 2.36 17.09
N ALA A 374 -1.92 2.62 18.17
CA ALA A 374 -1.60 3.69 19.11
C ALA A 374 -0.28 3.39 19.81
N SER A 375 0.60 4.39 19.92
CA SER A 375 1.88 4.26 20.61
C SER A 375 1.70 3.94 22.10
N ALA A 376 0.61 4.42 22.71
CA ALA A 376 0.16 4.11 24.06
C ALA A 376 -1.29 3.61 24.01
N PRO A 377 -1.52 2.30 23.75
CA PRO A 377 -2.87 1.74 23.61
C PRO A 377 -3.56 1.61 24.97
N ASP A 378 -4.88 1.73 24.96
CA ASP A 378 -5.70 1.29 26.09
C ASP A 378 -6.07 -0.20 25.97
N ASP A 379 -6.72 -0.73 27.00
CA ASP A 379 -7.20 -2.12 27.05
C ASP A 379 -8.07 -2.46 25.83
N THR A 380 -8.92 -1.51 25.41
CA THR A 380 -9.87 -1.69 24.32
C THR A 380 -9.14 -1.86 22.99
N GLU A 381 -8.10 -1.06 22.73
CA GLU A 381 -7.33 -1.16 21.50
C GLU A 381 -6.55 -2.48 21.42
N ILE A 382 -5.96 -2.94 22.53
CA ILE A 382 -5.30 -4.27 22.56
C ILE A 382 -6.28 -5.38 22.18
N LEU A 383 -7.51 -5.33 22.69
CA LEU A 383 -8.55 -6.28 22.34
C LEU A 383 -9.01 -6.09 20.89
N ALA A 384 -9.12 -4.85 20.40
CA ALA A 384 -9.50 -4.54 19.03
C ALA A 384 -8.50 -5.10 18.01
N GLU A 385 -7.19 -5.05 18.31
CA GLU A 385 -6.14 -5.64 17.49
C GLU A 385 -6.34 -7.15 17.36
N ALA A 386 -6.54 -7.84 18.48
CA ALA A 386 -6.79 -9.27 18.49
C ALA A 386 -8.10 -9.65 17.78
N PHE A 387 -9.16 -8.89 18.04
CA PHE A 387 -10.47 -9.07 17.43
C PHE A 387 -10.41 -8.89 15.91
N PHE A 388 -9.73 -7.85 15.44
CA PHE A 388 -9.55 -7.58 14.02
C PHE A 388 -8.80 -8.72 13.33
N VAL A 389 -7.71 -9.23 13.90
CA VAL A 389 -6.98 -10.36 13.31
C VAL A 389 -7.81 -11.65 13.31
N ALA A 390 -8.57 -11.93 14.37
CA ALA A 390 -9.54 -13.03 14.39
C ALA A 390 -10.59 -12.89 13.28
N MET A 391 -11.07 -11.66 13.07
CA MET A 391 -12.05 -11.33 12.04
C MET A 391 -11.52 -11.56 10.62
N LEU A 392 -10.28 -11.11 10.33
CA LEU A 392 -9.62 -11.36 9.04
C LEU A 392 -9.51 -12.86 8.72
N ASN A 393 -9.48 -13.72 9.73
CA ASN A 393 -9.28 -15.16 9.59
C ASN A 393 -10.54 -15.99 9.89
N ASP A 394 -11.73 -15.38 9.90
CA ASP A 394 -13.03 -16.01 10.16
C ASP A 394 -13.09 -16.82 11.48
N ARG A 395 -12.36 -16.39 12.51
CA ARG A 395 -12.34 -17.05 13.83
C ARG A 395 -13.52 -16.62 14.69
N VAL A 396 -14.73 -16.91 14.22
CA VAL A 396 -16.00 -16.52 14.86
C VAL A 396 -16.04 -16.87 16.36
N VAL A 397 -15.53 -18.04 16.75
CA VAL A 397 -15.50 -18.47 18.15
C VAL A 397 -14.67 -17.53 19.04
N VAL A 398 -13.58 -16.97 18.51
CA VAL A 398 -12.78 -15.97 19.23
C VAL A 398 -13.51 -14.62 19.29
N LEU A 399 -14.20 -14.23 18.21
CA LEU A 399 -15.01 -13.00 18.19
C LEU A 399 -16.09 -13.05 19.28
N GLU A 400 -16.88 -14.12 19.31
CA GLU A 400 -17.92 -14.35 20.31
C GLU A 400 -17.35 -14.32 21.73
N TYR A 401 -16.24 -15.05 21.95
CA TYR A 401 -15.56 -15.07 23.23
C TYR A 401 -15.10 -13.69 23.70
N LEU A 402 -14.49 -12.89 22.83
CA LEU A 402 -14.04 -11.54 23.19
C LEU A 402 -15.22 -10.60 23.50
N ILE A 403 -16.33 -10.70 22.75
CA ILE A 403 -17.56 -9.94 23.04
C ILE A 403 -18.15 -10.37 24.39
N ASP A 404 -18.19 -11.67 24.69
CA ASP A 404 -18.64 -12.19 25.99
C ASP A 404 -17.75 -11.72 27.15
N ARG A 405 -16.48 -11.41 26.88
CA ARG A 405 -15.53 -10.80 27.83
C ARG A 405 -15.55 -9.27 27.85
N GLY A 406 -16.54 -8.65 27.21
CA GLY A 406 -16.79 -7.21 27.31
C GLY A 406 -16.10 -6.37 26.23
N PHE A 407 -15.58 -6.97 25.16
CA PHE A 407 -15.10 -6.20 24.01
C PHE A 407 -16.27 -5.40 23.38
N PRO A 408 -16.14 -4.07 23.18
CA PRO A 408 -17.19 -3.26 22.58
C PRO A 408 -17.31 -3.55 21.08
N ILE A 409 -18.39 -4.24 20.70
CA ILE A 409 -18.63 -4.66 19.31
C ILE A 409 -18.66 -3.51 18.29
N ASP A 410 -19.05 -2.31 18.74
CA ASP A 410 -19.13 -1.07 17.95
C ASP A 410 -17.85 -0.22 18.07
N TYR A 411 -16.69 -0.86 18.23
CA TYR A 411 -15.39 -0.19 18.30
C TYR A 411 -15.14 0.71 17.08
N LEU A 412 -14.73 1.96 17.35
CA LEU A 412 -14.52 3.00 16.33
C LEU A 412 -13.13 3.66 16.42
N GLY A 413 -12.18 3.08 17.16
CA GLY A 413 -10.86 3.71 17.42
C GLY A 413 -9.98 3.91 16.18
N TRP A 414 -10.26 3.21 15.08
CA TRP A 414 -9.64 3.41 13.76
C TRP A 414 -10.54 4.14 12.75
N GLU A 415 -11.61 4.78 13.22
CA GLU A 415 -12.62 5.46 12.39
C GLU A 415 -13.24 4.52 11.35
N MET A 416 -13.38 3.25 11.71
CA MET A 416 -13.86 2.18 10.84
C MET A 416 -14.69 1.18 11.67
N PRO A 417 -16.03 1.19 11.54
CA PRO A 417 -16.87 0.19 12.18
C PRO A 417 -16.51 -1.21 11.66
N LEU A 418 -16.24 -2.13 12.57
CA LEU A 418 -15.82 -3.50 12.21
C LEU A 418 -16.88 -4.25 11.40
N VAL A 419 -18.16 -3.99 11.68
CA VAL A 419 -19.28 -4.57 10.92
C VAL A 419 -19.36 -4.02 9.50
N SER A 420 -19.13 -2.73 9.30
CA SER A 420 -19.05 -2.12 7.96
C SER A 420 -17.88 -2.68 7.17
N PHE A 421 -16.72 -2.85 7.81
CA PHE A 421 -15.57 -3.49 7.19
C PHE A 421 -15.88 -4.95 6.77
N ALA A 422 -16.51 -5.75 7.64
CA ALA A 422 -16.88 -7.12 7.32
C ALA A 422 -17.89 -7.21 6.17
N ALA A 423 -18.91 -6.35 6.17
CA ALA A 423 -19.93 -6.29 5.13
C ALA A 423 -19.34 -5.87 3.77
N GLY A 424 -18.56 -4.80 3.74
CA GLY A 424 -17.90 -4.32 2.52
C GLY A 424 -16.94 -5.35 1.90
N ASN A 425 -16.30 -6.19 2.74
CA ASN A 425 -15.36 -7.22 2.30
C ASN A 425 -15.99 -8.62 2.20
N GLN A 426 -17.32 -8.72 2.12
CA GLN A 426 -18.05 -9.96 1.85
C GLN A 426 -17.83 -11.10 2.87
N ARG A 427 -17.57 -10.76 4.14
CA ARG A 427 -17.27 -11.73 5.20
C ARG A 427 -18.54 -12.27 5.86
N VAL A 428 -19.33 -13.06 5.13
CA VAL A 428 -20.68 -13.53 5.55
C VAL A 428 -20.71 -14.06 6.99
N ARG A 429 -19.80 -14.99 7.33
CA ARG A 429 -19.78 -15.63 8.67
C ARG A 429 -19.51 -14.62 9.79
N VAL A 430 -18.64 -13.64 9.52
CA VAL A 430 -18.34 -12.57 10.45
C VAL A 430 -19.53 -11.62 10.56
N VAL A 431 -20.11 -11.18 9.44
CA VAL A 431 -21.29 -10.31 9.43
C VAL A 431 -22.42 -10.95 10.22
N GLU A 432 -22.71 -12.24 9.99
CA GLU A 432 -23.73 -12.97 10.73
C GLU A 432 -23.46 -12.99 12.24
N CYS A 433 -22.21 -13.27 12.64
CA CYS A 433 -21.80 -13.20 14.03
C CYS A 433 -22.05 -11.81 14.62
N LEU A 434 -21.58 -10.75 13.96
CA LEU A 434 -21.68 -9.38 14.46
C LEU A 434 -23.15 -8.93 14.57
N VAL A 435 -23.99 -9.23 13.57
CA VAL A 435 -25.44 -8.95 13.59
C VAL A 435 -26.10 -9.68 14.76
N ARG A 436 -25.84 -10.99 14.92
CA ARG A 436 -26.39 -11.80 16.02
C ARG A 436 -26.01 -11.27 17.39
N ARG A 437 -24.80 -10.71 17.50
CA ARG A 437 -24.26 -10.10 18.72
C ARG A 437 -24.66 -8.64 18.90
N GLY A 438 -25.51 -8.08 18.02
CA GLY A 438 -26.12 -6.77 18.18
C GLY A 438 -25.29 -5.58 17.70
N ALA A 439 -24.38 -5.79 16.72
CA ALA A 439 -23.61 -4.68 16.14
C ALA A 439 -24.52 -3.62 15.51
N ASN A 440 -24.17 -2.34 15.69
CA ASN A 440 -24.89 -1.23 15.08
C ASN A 440 -24.57 -1.12 13.58
N LEU A 441 -25.53 -1.53 12.75
CA LEU A 441 -25.39 -1.57 11.30
C LEU A 441 -25.43 -0.20 10.62
N ASP A 442 -25.88 0.82 11.34
CA ASP A 442 -25.98 2.21 10.87
C ASP A 442 -24.81 3.08 11.37
N LEU A 443 -23.87 2.49 12.12
CA LEU A 443 -22.66 3.18 12.57
C LEU A 443 -21.78 3.54 11.38
N ARG A 444 -21.30 4.78 11.37
CA ARG A 444 -20.48 5.37 10.31
C ARG A 444 -19.09 5.67 10.84
N GLY A 445 -18.09 5.38 10.02
CA GLY A 445 -16.69 5.71 10.29
C GLY A 445 -16.27 7.00 9.63
N ARG A 446 -15.04 7.01 9.12
CA ARG A 446 -14.45 8.11 8.35
C ARG A 446 -15.26 8.48 7.10
N HIS A 447 -16.03 7.55 6.56
CA HIS A 447 -16.89 7.72 5.40
C HIS A 447 -18.35 7.84 5.88
N PRO A 448 -18.98 9.02 5.73
CA PRO A 448 -20.33 9.28 6.26
C PRO A 448 -21.43 8.55 5.49
N ASP A 449 -21.11 7.95 4.35
CA ASP A 449 -21.98 7.26 3.42
C ASP A 449 -21.73 5.74 3.36
N MET A 450 -20.95 5.20 4.31
CA MET A 450 -20.52 3.80 4.32
C MET A 450 -20.80 3.09 5.66
N SER A 451 -22.07 3.06 6.09
CA SER A 451 -22.55 2.11 7.10
C SER A 451 -22.59 0.68 6.54
N ALA A 452 -22.72 -0.32 7.42
CA ALA A 452 -22.82 -1.72 6.99
C ALA A 452 -24.06 -1.97 6.13
N ARG A 453 -25.17 -1.27 6.41
CA ARG A 453 -26.40 -1.36 5.62
C ARG A 453 -26.23 -0.75 4.23
N GLU A 454 -25.61 0.42 4.13
CA GLU A 454 -25.33 1.10 2.84
C GLU A 454 -24.36 0.27 1.98
N LEU A 455 -23.29 -0.27 2.59
CA LEU A 455 -22.33 -1.13 1.89
C LEU A 455 -22.96 -2.45 1.42
N ALA A 456 -23.77 -3.09 2.25
CA ALA A 456 -24.48 -4.33 1.89
C ALA A 456 -25.41 -4.09 0.70
N ARG A 457 -26.17 -2.99 0.73
CA ARG A 457 -27.06 -2.60 -0.36
C ARG A 457 -26.30 -2.30 -1.64
N SER A 458 -25.28 -1.43 -1.58
CA SER A 458 -24.46 -1.06 -2.73
C SER A 458 -23.80 -2.29 -3.38
N SER A 459 -23.22 -3.18 -2.56
CA SER A 459 -22.63 -4.43 -3.04
C SER A 459 -23.63 -5.32 -3.78
N PHE A 460 -24.87 -5.42 -3.30
CA PHE A 460 -25.91 -6.21 -3.95
C PHE A 460 -26.41 -5.54 -5.24
N GLU A 461 -26.57 -4.21 -5.25
CA GLU A 461 -26.93 -3.46 -6.46
C GLU A 461 -25.93 -3.71 -7.61
N GLN A 462 -24.63 -3.77 -7.28
CA GLN A 462 -23.54 -4.05 -8.22
C GLN A 462 -23.51 -5.53 -8.66
N ARG A 463 -23.79 -6.47 -7.75
CA ARG A 463 -23.67 -7.92 -7.99
C ARG A 463 -24.94 -8.66 -7.57
N PRO A 464 -26.08 -8.45 -8.26
CA PRO A 464 -27.40 -8.96 -7.84
C PRO A 464 -27.50 -10.49 -7.87
N ASN A 465 -26.65 -11.14 -8.69
CA ASN A 465 -26.62 -12.59 -8.84
C ASN A 465 -25.63 -13.27 -7.88
N ASP A 466 -24.85 -12.50 -7.09
CA ASP A 466 -23.93 -13.08 -6.11
C ASP A 466 -24.70 -13.51 -4.84
N PRO A 467 -24.75 -14.82 -4.53
CA PRO A 467 -25.43 -15.30 -3.31
C PRO A 467 -24.82 -14.73 -2.02
N THR A 468 -23.54 -14.38 -2.04
CA THR A 468 -22.81 -13.77 -0.91
C THR A 468 -23.34 -12.36 -0.64
N ALA A 469 -23.42 -11.54 -1.68
CA ALA A 469 -23.96 -10.18 -1.61
C ALA A 469 -25.43 -10.19 -1.18
N ARG A 470 -26.24 -11.12 -1.73
CA ARG A 470 -27.64 -11.31 -1.32
C ARG A 470 -27.74 -11.67 0.16
N ARG A 471 -26.92 -12.61 0.64
CA ARG A 471 -26.95 -13.03 2.05
C ARG A 471 -26.59 -11.89 2.99
N ILE A 472 -25.60 -11.06 2.64
CA ILE A 472 -25.19 -9.92 3.45
C ILE A 472 -26.28 -8.82 3.46
N LEU A 473 -26.94 -8.57 2.32
CA LEU A 473 -28.09 -7.68 2.25
C LEU A 473 -29.18 -8.08 3.25
N GLU A 474 -29.55 -9.37 3.25
CA GLU A 474 -30.55 -9.95 4.14
C GLU A 474 -30.12 -9.85 5.62
N LEU A 475 -28.86 -10.24 5.93
CA LEU A 475 -28.31 -10.15 7.30
C LEU A 475 -28.30 -8.71 7.83
N CYS A 476 -28.02 -7.73 6.98
CA CYS A 476 -27.97 -6.33 7.37
C CYS A 476 -29.35 -5.64 7.39
N GLY A 477 -30.42 -6.33 6.98
CA GLY A 477 -31.75 -5.72 6.80
C GLY A 477 -31.71 -4.53 5.83
N ALA A 478 -30.91 -4.64 4.76
CA ALA A 478 -30.59 -3.55 3.85
C ALA A 478 -31.62 -3.34 2.70
N GLY A 479 -32.76 -4.02 2.78
CA GLY A 479 -33.85 -3.98 1.81
C GLY A 479 -34.16 -5.36 1.24
N GLU A 480 -35.37 -5.51 0.69
CA GLU A 480 -35.78 -6.73 -0.01
C GLU A 480 -35.07 -6.83 -1.37
N PRO A 481 -34.43 -7.96 -1.71
CA PRO A 481 -33.64 -8.12 -2.94
C PRO A 481 -34.36 -7.63 -4.21
N ASP A 482 -35.60 -8.05 -4.42
CA ASP A 482 -36.36 -7.73 -5.64
C ASP A 482 -36.69 -6.23 -5.72
N ARG A 483 -36.96 -5.60 -4.57
CA ARG A 483 -37.22 -4.16 -4.50
C ARG A 483 -35.94 -3.35 -4.76
N VAL A 484 -34.81 -3.79 -4.21
CA VAL A 484 -33.51 -3.14 -4.45
C VAL A 484 -33.16 -3.19 -5.95
N ILE A 485 -33.37 -4.33 -6.61
CA ILE A 485 -33.18 -4.47 -8.07
C ILE A 485 -34.13 -3.53 -8.82
N ALA A 486 -35.42 -3.52 -8.49
CA ALA A 486 -36.39 -2.64 -9.15
C ALA A 486 -36.03 -1.15 -9.00
N GLU A 487 -35.61 -0.72 -7.80
CA GLU A 487 -35.18 0.66 -7.54
C GLU A 487 -33.90 1.02 -8.32
N ARG A 488 -32.93 0.10 -8.41
CA ARG A 488 -31.73 0.26 -9.23
C ARG A 488 -32.06 0.35 -10.72
N ASP A 489 -32.97 -0.49 -11.18
CA ASP A 489 -33.36 -0.56 -12.60
C ASP A 489 -34.13 0.68 -13.02
N ALA A 490 -34.98 1.22 -12.14
CA ALA A 490 -35.71 2.46 -12.33
C ALA A 490 -34.85 3.74 -12.23
N ARG A 491 -33.67 3.69 -11.59
CA ARG A 491 -32.78 4.84 -11.47
C ARG A 491 -32.27 5.28 -12.86
N PRO A 492 -32.46 6.55 -13.25
CA PRO A 492 -31.89 7.09 -14.49
C PRO A 492 -30.38 6.90 -14.50
N ALA A 493 -29.79 6.60 -15.67
CA ALA A 493 -28.34 6.59 -15.79
C ALA A 493 -27.81 8.00 -15.46
N PRO A 494 -26.85 8.15 -14.54
CA PRO A 494 -26.21 9.44 -14.31
C PRO A 494 -25.55 9.91 -15.61
N GLU A 495 -25.49 11.22 -15.81
CA GLU A 495 -24.71 11.75 -16.94
C GLU A 495 -23.23 11.50 -16.65
N PRO A 496 -22.51 10.70 -17.46
CA PRO A 496 -21.16 10.27 -17.10
C PRO A 496 -20.15 11.42 -17.17
N GLU A 497 -19.35 11.60 -16.13
CA GLU A 497 -18.21 12.52 -16.16
C GLU A 497 -16.93 11.79 -16.63
N PHE A 498 -15.99 12.48 -17.27
CA PHE A 498 -14.71 11.85 -17.60
C PHE A 498 -13.90 11.59 -16.34
N ALA A 499 -13.48 10.34 -16.12
CA ALA A 499 -12.52 10.03 -15.07
C ALA A 499 -11.21 10.80 -15.30
N GLY A 500 -10.48 11.15 -14.24
CA GLY A 500 -9.25 11.96 -14.34
C GLY A 500 -8.22 11.41 -15.33
N ALA A 501 -8.08 10.09 -15.44
CA ALA A 501 -7.19 9.46 -16.41
C ALA A 501 -7.64 9.64 -17.87
N VAL A 502 -8.96 9.71 -18.13
CA VAL A 502 -9.50 10.00 -19.47
C VAL A 502 -9.36 11.49 -19.78
N GLN A 503 -9.58 12.36 -18.79
CA GLN A 503 -9.30 13.80 -18.95
C GLN A 503 -7.83 14.04 -19.31
N GLU A 504 -6.90 13.39 -18.62
CA GLU A 504 -5.47 13.47 -18.92
C GLU A 504 -5.16 12.92 -20.32
N ALA A 505 -5.79 11.82 -20.74
CA ALA A 505 -5.64 11.30 -22.09
C ALA A 505 -6.10 12.29 -23.17
N LEU A 506 -7.23 12.98 -22.95
CA LEU A 506 -7.71 14.02 -23.86
C LEU A 506 -6.77 15.23 -23.91
N GLU A 507 -6.21 15.66 -22.77
CA GLU A 507 -5.19 16.71 -22.72
C GLU A 507 -3.91 16.32 -23.47
N LEU A 508 -3.45 15.08 -23.32
CA LEU A 508 -2.26 14.56 -23.99
C LEU A 508 -2.48 14.33 -25.49
N ALA A 509 -3.72 14.04 -25.91
CA ALA A 509 -4.12 14.02 -27.31
C ALA A 509 -4.05 15.44 -27.92
N ALA A 510 -4.54 16.45 -27.19
CA ALA A 510 -4.42 17.84 -27.62
C ALA A 510 -2.95 18.30 -27.69
N ASP A 511 -2.10 17.90 -26.75
CA ASP A 511 -0.65 18.17 -26.79
C ASP A 511 0.01 17.58 -28.05
N ASP A 512 -0.32 16.35 -28.43
CA ASP A 512 0.19 15.71 -29.65
C ASP A 512 -0.27 16.45 -30.93
N ALA A 513 -1.56 16.83 -30.98
CA ALA A 513 -2.11 17.63 -32.08
C ALA A 513 -1.36 18.97 -32.25
N VAL A 514 -1.10 19.69 -31.14
CA VAL A 514 -0.34 20.95 -31.16
C VAL A 514 1.09 20.73 -31.69
N ARG A 515 1.78 19.68 -31.24
CA ARG A 515 3.14 19.35 -31.72
C ARG A 515 3.17 19.04 -33.22
N ARG A 516 2.04 18.57 -33.76
CA ARG A 516 1.83 18.30 -35.19
C ARG A 516 1.32 19.51 -35.97
N ALA A 517 1.18 20.67 -35.33
CA ALA A 517 0.60 21.88 -35.89
C ALA A 517 -0.82 21.68 -36.42
N GLU A 518 -1.59 20.81 -35.77
CA GLU A 518 -3.00 20.56 -36.08
C GLU A 518 -3.90 21.50 -35.24
N SER A 519 -4.98 22.00 -35.84
CA SER A 519 -5.92 22.91 -35.17
C SER A 519 -6.99 22.19 -34.34
N GLU A 520 -7.12 20.87 -34.49
CA GLU A 520 -8.13 20.03 -33.85
C GLU A 520 -7.52 18.69 -33.43
N VAL A 521 -8.11 18.05 -32.42
CA VAL A 521 -7.73 16.70 -32.00
C VAL A 521 -8.41 15.69 -32.91
N ARG A 522 -7.60 14.90 -33.61
CA ARG A 522 -8.04 13.82 -34.50
C ARG A 522 -8.04 12.47 -33.82
N PHE A 523 -8.59 11.47 -34.51
CA PHE A 523 -8.64 10.09 -34.03
C PHE A 523 -7.27 9.52 -33.60
N ASP A 524 -6.23 9.70 -34.42
CA ASP A 524 -4.89 9.18 -34.10
C ASP A 524 -4.28 9.90 -32.88
N ASN A 525 -4.55 11.19 -32.70
CA ASN A 525 -4.15 11.93 -31.50
C ASN A 525 -4.83 11.36 -30.24
N LEU A 526 -6.10 10.94 -30.32
CA LEU A 526 -6.77 10.26 -29.19
C LEU A 526 -6.07 8.95 -28.83
N VAL A 527 -5.67 8.15 -29.83
CA VAL A 527 -4.90 6.91 -29.60
C VAL A 527 -3.60 7.25 -28.88
N ILE A 528 -2.85 8.26 -29.34
CA ILE A 528 -1.61 8.70 -28.69
C ILE A 528 -1.85 9.20 -27.27
N GLY A 529 -2.88 10.01 -27.05
CA GLY A 529 -3.24 10.53 -25.73
C GLY A 529 -3.53 9.41 -24.73
N VAL A 530 -4.29 8.39 -25.13
CA VAL A 530 -4.56 7.21 -24.29
C VAL A 530 -3.29 6.41 -24.00
N MET A 531 -2.43 6.20 -25.00
CA MET A 531 -1.17 5.47 -24.82
C MET A 531 -0.19 6.22 -23.92
N ARG A 532 -0.18 7.56 -23.97
CA ARG A 532 0.63 8.40 -23.07
C ARG A 532 0.05 8.40 -21.65
N ALA A 533 -1.26 8.53 -21.49
CA ALA A 533 -1.91 8.62 -20.17
C ALA A 533 -1.88 7.30 -19.37
N SER A 534 -1.69 6.15 -20.03
CA SER A 534 -1.85 4.86 -19.39
C SER A 534 -0.74 3.86 -19.75
N PRO A 535 0.18 3.56 -18.81
CA PRO A 535 1.12 2.44 -18.94
C PRO A 535 0.41 1.09 -19.15
N ASP A 536 -0.79 0.94 -18.60
CA ASP A 536 -1.61 -0.26 -18.75
C ASP A 536 -2.07 -0.46 -20.20
N ALA A 537 -2.33 0.63 -20.95
CA ALA A 537 -2.68 0.55 -22.37
C ALA A 537 -1.52 -0.03 -23.22
N MET A 538 -0.29 0.42 -22.96
CA MET A 538 0.92 -0.14 -23.58
C MET A 538 1.14 -1.61 -23.19
N GLY A 539 0.83 -1.98 -21.95
CA GLY A 539 0.84 -3.36 -21.48
C GLY A 539 -0.19 -4.24 -22.21
N MET A 540 -1.38 -3.72 -22.48
CA MET A 540 -2.45 -4.44 -23.21
C MET A 540 -2.05 -4.72 -24.66
N LEU A 541 -1.46 -3.76 -25.37
CA LEU A 541 -0.94 -3.98 -26.73
C LEU A 541 0.08 -5.12 -26.78
N ARG A 542 1.01 -5.13 -25.82
CA ARG A 542 2.02 -6.18 -25.70
C ARG A 542 1.40 -7.56 -25.45
N LEU A 543 0.41 -7.64 -24.57
CA LEU A 543 -0.31 -8.87 -24.29
C LEU A 543 -1.18 -9.33 -25.47
N ALA A 544 -1.60 -8.40 -26.34
CA ALA A 544 -2.26 -8.70 -27.61
C ALA A 544 -1.27 -9.16 -28.70
N GLY A 545 0.04 -9.24 -28.39
CA GLY A 545 1.08 -9.67 -29.31
C GLY A 545 1.47 -8.63 -30.34
N VAL A 546 1.33 -7.34 -30.04
CA VAL A 546 1.86 -6.25 -30.87
C VAL A 546 3.38 -6.24 -30.79
N ASP A 547 4.04 -6.21 -31.94
CA ASP A 547 5.47 -5.96 -32.05
C ASP A 547 5.77 -4.52 -31.58
N MET A 548 6.45 -4.44 -30.42
CA MET A 548 6.75 -3.17 -29.78
C MET A 548 7.89 -2.42 -30.47
N GLU A 549 8.77 -3.08 -31.22
CA GLU A 549 9.80 -2.41 -32.02
C GLU A 549 9.17 -1.76 -33.25
N CYS A 550 8.27 -2.47 -33.92
CA CYS A 550 7.42 -1.92 -34.97
C CYS A 550 6.61 -0.72 -34.46
N LEU A 551 5.97 -0.84 -33.30
CA LEU A 551 5.20 0.26 -32.72
C LEU A 551 6.10 1.47 -32.40
N ARG A 552 7.32 1.23 -31.89
CA ARG A 552 8.32 2.27 -31.59
C ARG A 552 8.81 2.97 -32.85
N ALA A 553 9.08 2.22 -33.91
CA ALA A 553 9.51 2.78 -35.18
C ALA A 553 8.44 3.74 -35.76
N ASN A 554 7.16 3.40 -35.59
CA ASN A 554 6.05 4.20 -36.12
C ASN A 554 5.65 5.38 -35.22
N PHE A 555 5.70 5.23 -33.89
CA PHE A 555 5.13 6.19 -32.94
C PHE A 555 6.06 6.62 -31.80
N GLY A 556 7.33 6.20 -31.82
CA GLY A 556 8.31 6.46 -30.76
C GLY A 556 8.48 7.94 -30.41
N THR A 557 8.39 8.81 -31.42
CA THR A 557 8.50 10.27 -31.26
C THR A 557 7.20 10.94 -30.79
N ARG A 558 6.07 10.22 -30.81
CA ARG A 558 4.73 10.72 -30.41
C ARG A 558 4.33 10.22 -29.02
N ILE A 559 4.67 8.98 -28.67
CA ILE A 559 4.38 8.41 -27.34
C ILE A 559 5.47 8.84 -26.36
N LEU A 560 5.38 10.10 -25.94
CA LEU A 560 6.25 10.75 -24.97
C LEU A 560 5.73 10.58 -23.54
N LEU A 561 6.60 10.83 -22.56
CA LEU A 561 6.24 10.94 -21.15
C LEU A 561 5.02 11.87 -20.95
N PRO A 562 4.07 11.55 -20.04
CA PRO A 562 2.97 12.46 -19.69
C PRO A 562 3.43 13.84 -19.22
N THR A 563 4.62 13.92 -18.61
CA THR A 563 5.21 15.18 -18.13
C THR A 563 5.83 16.02 -19.24
N ASP A 564 6.18 15.41 -20.38
CA ASP A 564 6.70 16.12 -21.55
C ASP A 564 5.53 16.68 -22.39
N ARG A 565 4.97 17.80 -21.93
CA ARG A 565 3.87 18.51 -22.60
C ARG A 565 4.23 19.99 -22.78
N VAL A 566 3.86 20.56 -23.93
CA VAL A 566 4.21 21.94 -24.31
C VAL A 566 3.40 22.95 -23.48
N ALA A 567 2.10 22.67 -23.26
CA ALA A 567 1.19 23.40 -22.38
C ALA A 567 -0.16 22.67 -22.27
N ARG A 568 -1.00 22.99 -21.27
CA ARG A 568 -2.40 22.51 -21.23
C ARG A 568 -3.27 23.30 -22.22
N VAL A 569 -3.16 22.95 -23.50
CA VAL A 569 -3.97 23.54 -24.58
C VAL A 569 -5.27 22.73 -24.70
N LYS A 570 -6.40 23.42 -24.76
CA LYS A 570 -7.69 22.81 -25.11
C LYS A 570 -7.95 23.05 -26.60
N LEU A 571 -7.96 21.98 -27.38
CA LEU A 571 -8.37 21.99 -28.79
C LEU A 571 -9.77 21.35 -28.92
N SER A 572 -10.53 21.73 -29.95
CA SER A 572 -11.75 21.02 -30.33
C SER A 572 -11.42 19.63 -30.86
N LEU A 573 -12.37 18.69 -30.73
CA LEU A 573 -12.30 17.37 -31.37
C LEU A 573 -12.83 17.49 -32.81
N ASP A 574 -12.19 16.80 -33.75
CA ASP A 574 -12.78 16.61 -35.07
C ASP A 574 -13.97 15.64 -35.02
N ASP A 575 -14.72 15.50 -36.12
CA ASP A 575 -15.93 14.67 -36.16
C ASP A 575 -15.68 13.20 -35.77
N ALA A 576 -14.54 12.63 -36.17
CA ALA A 576 -14.18 11.24 -35.87
C ALA A 576 -13.81 11.06 -34.39
N ALA A 577 -13.03 11.97 -33.83
CA ALA A 577 -12.67 12.01 -32.42
C ALA A 577 -13.91 12.25 -31.54
N GLN A 578 -14.77 13.19 -31.92
CA GLN A 578 -16.03 13.48 -31.23
C GLN A 578 -16.97 12.27 -31.22
N THR A 579 -17.08 11.56 -32.33
CA THR A 579 -17.87 10.32 -32.44
C THR A 579 -17.32 9.23 -31.50
N THR A 580 -16.00 9.09 -31.44
CA THR A 580 -15.34 8.11 -30.57
C THR A 580 -15.57 8.40 -29.09
N VAL A 581 -15.40 9.66 -28.68
CA VAL A 581 -15.65 10.09 -27.30
C VAL A 581 -17.13 9.93 -26.94
N SER A 582 -18.05 10.25 -27.86
CA SER A 582 -19.49 10.05 -27.65
C SER A 582 -19.84 8.58 -27.46
N ARG A 583 -19.24 7.67 -28.23
CA ARG A 583 -19.39 6.23 -28.04
C ARG A 583 -18.87 5.77 -26.67
N ALA A 584 -17.76 6.33 -26.18
CA ALA A 584 -17.25 6.02 -24.84
C ALA A 584 -18.24 6.46 -23.74
N ILE A 585 -18.89 7.61 -23.91
CA ILE A 585 -19.97 8.08 -23.03
C ILE A 585 -21.17 7.12 -23.10
N ASP A 586 -21.58 6.70 -24.29
CA ASP A 586 -22.71 5.77 -24.44
C ASP A 586 -22.42 4.39 -23.84
N LEU A 587 -21.18 3.89 -23.97
CA LEU A 587 -20.74 2.67 -23.29
C LEU A 587 -20.80 2.83 -21.76
N ALA A 588 -20.46 4.00 -21.22
CA ALA A 588 -20.61 4.30 -19.78
C ALA A 588 -22.09 4.34 -19.38
N ARG A 589 -22.96 5.00 -20.16
CA ARG A 589 -24.41 5.06 -19.92
C ARG A 589 -25.07 3.68 -19.96
N GLN A 590 -24.72 2.84 -20.94
CA GLN A 590 -25.20 1.46 -21.04
C GLN A 590 -24.83 0.63 -19.82
N ARG A 591 -23.67 0.91 -19.22
CA ARG A 591 -23.22 0.29 -17.97
C ARG A 591 -23.72 1.00 -16.70
N LYS A 592 -24.55 2.05 -16.83
CA LYS A 592 -24.98 2.93 -15.73
C LYS A 592 -23.81 3.45 -14.88
N SER A 593 -22.65 3.66 -15.51
CA SER A 593 -21.46 4.20 -14.87
C SER A 593 -21.59 5.72 -14.72
N ASP A 594 -21.21 6.24 -13.57
CA ASP A 594 -21.10 7.69 -13.31
C ASP A 594 -19.88 8.31 -13.99
N THR A 595 -18.95 7.47 -14.46
CA THR A 595 -17.70 7.90 -15.07
C THR A 595 -17.39 7.18 -16.38
N VAL A 596 -16.80 7.91 -17.32
CA VAL A 596 -16.12 7.35 -18.49
C VAL A 596 -14.68 7.07 -18.09
N ALA A 597 -14.33 5.79 -17.94
CA ALA A 597 -12.96 5.36 -17.61
C ALA A 597 -12.19 4.89 -18.86
N LEU A 598 -10.88 4.66 -18.69
CA LEU A 598 -9.98 4.25 -19.77
C LEU A 598 -10.44 2.99 -20.52
N PRO A 599 -11.00 1.94 -19.87
CA PRO A 599 -11.49 0.77 -20.61
C PRO A 599 -12.62 1.08 -21.60
N GLN A 600 -13.56 1.97 -21.23
CA GLN A 600 -14.62 2.42 -22.14
C GLN A 600 -14.04 3.24 -23.31
N MET A 601 -13.07 4.12 -23.01
CA MET A 601 -12.37 4.89 -24.05
C MET A 601 -11.60 3.98 -25.02
N LEU A 602 -10.85 3.00 -24.50
CA LEU A 602 -10.14 2.00 -25.30
C LEU A 602 -11.09 1.17 -26.16
N SER A 603 -12.23 0.74 -25.59
CA SER A 603 -13.25 -0.01 -26.35
C SER A 603 -13.83 0.84 -27.48
N ALA A 604 -14.13 2.11 -27.22
CA ALA A 604 -14.62 3.03 -28.24
C ALA A 604 -13.61 3.25 -29.38
N LEU A 605 -12.32 3.39 -29.06
CA LEU A 605 -11.23 3.51 -30.04
C LEU A 605 -11.05 2.25 -30.90
N ILE A 606 -11.22 1.07 -30.30
CA ILE A 606 -11.12 -0.23 -31.00
C ILE A 606 -12.30 -0.44 -31.94
N ASP A 607 -13.48 0.01 -31.53
CA ASP A 607 -14.71 -0.15 -32.29
C ASP A 607 -14.91 0.92 -33.37
N ALA A 608 -14.10 1.98 -33.34
CA ALA A 608 -14.12 3.04 -34.35
C ALA A 608 -13.65 2.50 -35.71
N ASP A 609 -14.39 2.84 -36.78
CA ASP A 609 -14.13 2.37 -38.13
C ASP A 609 -13.24 3.33 -38.92
N ASP A 610 -12.15 3.80 -38.29
CA ASP A 610 -11.23 4.79 -38.86
C ASP A 610 -10.05 4.15 -39.62
N GLY A 611 -9.92 2.82 -39.56
CA GLY A 611 -8.87 2.05 -40.25
C GLY A 611 -7.45 2.22 -39.67
N PHE A 612 -7.15 3.33 -39.00
CA PHE A 612 -5.85 3.64 -38.41
C PHE A 612 -5.35 2.57 -37.43
N LEU A 613 -6.13 2.30 -36.37
CA LEU A 613 -5.75 1.33 -35.34
C LEU A 613 -5.66 -0.10 -35.90
N ARG A 614 -6.55 -0.43 -36.84
CA ARG A 614 -6.57 -1.75 -37.51
C ARG A 614 -5.33 -1.95 -38.37
N GLY A 615 -4.98 -0.97 -39.19
CA GLY A 615 -3.78 -0.99 -40.04
C GLY A 615 -2.51 -1.07 -39.21
N LEU A 616 -2.45 -0.33 -38.10
CA LEU A 616 -1.32 -0.37 -37.16
C LEU A 616 -1.16 -1.74 -36.50
N LEU A 617 -2.24 -2.30 -35.95
CA LEU A 617 -2.16 -3.62 -35.30
C LEU A 617 -1.72 -4.68 -36.31
N GLN A 618 -2.23 -4.64 -37.55
CA GLN A 618 -1.82 -5.55 -38.61
C GLN A 618 -0.35 -5.38 -39.01
N SER A 619 0.14 -4.15 -39.16
CA SER A 619 1.54 -3.90 -39.53
C SER A 619 2.52 -4.34 -38.45
N CYS A 620 2.09 -4.34 -37.18
CA CYS A 620 2.87 -4.82 -36.04
C CYS A 620 2.44 -6.22 -35.55
N GLY A 621 1.92 -7.10 -36.43
CA GLY A 621 1.76 -8.53 -36.17
C GLY A 621 0.58 -8.94 -35.26
N SER A 622 -0.33 -8.02 -34.96
CA SER A 622 -1.49 -8.23 -34.10
C SER A 622 -2.82 -7.97 -34.84
N SER A 623 -3.93 -7.97 -34.11
CA SER A 623 -5.25 -7.66 -34.64
C SER A 623 -6.15 -7.00 -33.60
N VAL A 624 -7.15 -6.26 -34.08
CA VAL A 624 -8.20 -5.65 -33.26
C VAL A 624 -8.90 -6.70 -32.37
N MET A 625 -9.08 -7.92 -32.89
CA MET A 625 -9.74 -9.00 -32.16
C MET A 625 -8.90 -9.50 -30.97
N LYS A 626 -7.58 -9.68 -31.15
CA LYS A 626 -6.67 -10.06 -30.04
C LYS A 626 -6.65 -9.00 -28.94
N LEU A 627 -6.67 -7.72 -29.32
CA LEU A 627 -6.69 -6.61 -28.37
C LEU A 627 -8.03 -6.53 -27.62
N ARG A 628 -9.15 -6.71 -28.33
CA ARG A 628 -10.50 -6.73 -27.73
C ARG A 628 -10.65 -7.89 -26.75
N ASP A 629 -10.27 -9.10 -27.13
CA ASP A 629 -10.31 -10.28 -26.25
C ASP A 629 -9.54 -10.04 -24.95
N ARG A 630 -8.42 -9.31 -25.02
CA ARG A 630 -7.61 -8.98 -23.85
C ARG A 630 -8.28 -7.93 -22.96
N ILE A 631 -8.86 -6.88 -23.53
CA ILE A 631 -9.59 -5.85 -22.77
C ILE A 631 -10.81 -6.46 -22.10
N ASP A 632 -11.58 -7.28 -22.82
CA ASP A 632 -12.73 -7.98 -22.28
C ASP A 632 -12.34 -8.96 -21.17
N SER A 633 -11.19 -9.64 -21.30
CA SER A 633 -10.66 -10.48 -20.22
C SER A 633 -10.30 -9.67 -18.97
N VAL A 634 -9.79 -8.45 -19.12
CA VAL A 634 -9.44 -7.58 -17.98
C VAL A 634 -10.70 -7.03 -17.33
N LEU A 635 -11.66 -6.57 -18.14
CA LEU A 635 -12.96 -6.10 -17.68
C LEU A 635 -13.72 -7.18 -16.91
N ARG A 636 -13.74 -8.42 -17.40
CA ARG A 636 -14.36 -9.56 -16.70
C ARG A 636 -13.65 -9.99 -15.41
N SER A 637 -12.39 -9.58 -15.20
CA SER A 637 -11.62 -9.88 -13.99
C SER A 637 -11.68 -8.77 -12.94
N ALA A 638 -12.27 -7.63 -13.29
CA ALA A 638 -12.47 -6.48 -12.41
C ALA A 638 -13.89 -6.43 -11.80
N ASP A 639 -14.81 -7.26 -12.32
CA ASP A 639 -16.11 -7.61 -11.73
C ASP A 639 -15.97 -8.85 -10.82
#